data_AF-A0A7K0BPE4-F1
#
_entry.id   AF-A0A7K0BPE4-F1
#
_cell.length_a   1.000
_cell.length_b   1.000
_cell.length_c   1.000
_cell.angle_alpha   90.00
_cell.angle_beta   90.00
_cell.angle_gamma   90.00
#
_symmetry.space_group_name_H-M   'P 1'
#
loop_
_entity.id
_entity.type
_entity.pdbx_description
1 polymer ?
#
loop_
_entity_poly.entity_id
_entity_poly.type
_entity_poly.pdbx_seq_one_letter_code
_entity_poly.pdbx_strand_id
1 'polypeptide(L)'
;MSVVRLPLVVPDEATRVRVERLFAAAWQVKRALRRDARARVDAYHAATSRRAALSAVPGKAAAEWRDELGLSRAGLERAAYRHLDASGHLKHHLSKAVAMHIADEVWAGVERHLFPDATGRRHGRPRRGSWWGFTRIPGRARSHTRPRKWETLRLHGTLDGHLTTYRNPALPAELSPVQAAALAGQPTPVLSSPGRAGRSRGRTGRRTAVRHEQVRGISVLAQPRRMPAPVPPAARGKALWWEHNGPLAIVYSGGPAGARGELVLPVRLPQGAGQWPHLLYALGDPECWHKVDLVRRATARGWVYEAHLMILKPAYIPPATRARRVAAPQGRRGGVDGNVSNLATVSFPASPDPAQARQLDVAPSVVSTRLTLSPAERGDLERAVRKARGRQRALERSRRAANAAQYELSKRQRKRQKRRAERGLPARQVPVPGGARRARADGVPLQSPRRDTLSRSHQRIRARHARAAAKATKARAGRARQVAGALVGVHGPHLVIEDCDIRTWQRRWGAACARFTPGLLIAALARECAATGGRLLRASTFTTALSQHCLCGHRTPKTLAERAHRCDGAGGCGLTGDRDLVAAALAAFITFTDPDDPHTARVDYRASRHAIGVHGLSTGPQGALTASTDTLDTPAPPGHPGTPATPARPPRRREWKNDQVASARRTRQRAVPTPDETRPADKRGGHAGQVQPPTRLSGGSTKDPPDRP
;
A
#
# COMPACT_ATOMS: atom_id res chain seq x y z
N MET A 1 20.04 6.97 -0.14
CA MET A 1 19.09 8.08 0.12
C MET A 1 17.71 7.52 0.42
N SER A 2 16.92 8.18 1.26
CA SER A 2 15.55 7.77 1.59
C SER A 2 14.62 8.98 1.73
N VAL A 3 13.29 8.76 1.71
CA VAL A 3 12.30 9.83 1.80
C VAL A 3 11.41 9.65 3.03
N VAL A 4 11.30 10.71 3.82
CA VAL A 4 10.52 10.82 5.04
C VAL A 4 9.31 11.71 4.77
N ARG A 5 8.13 11.24 5.16
CA ARG A 5 6.87 11.98 4.96
C ARG A 5 6.47 12.69 6.24
N LEU A 6 6.47 14.01 6.18
CA LEU A 6 6.19 14.90 7.30
C LEU A 6 4.82 15.57 7.07
N PRO A 7 3.76 15.17 7.79
CA PRO A 7 2.47 15.87 7.72
C PRO A 7 2.64 17.35 8.09
N LEU A 8 1.99 18.25 7.35
CA LEU A 8 2.02 19.69 7.62
C LEU A 8 0.68 20.15 8.18
N VAL A 9 0.73 21.09 9.11
CA VAL A 9 -0.44 21.79 9.65
C VAL A 9 -0.57 23.14 8.95
N VAL A 10 -1.79 23.47 8.55
CA VAL A 10 -2.13 24.81 8.07
C VAL A 10 -2.77 25.54 9.26
N PRO A 11 -2.07 26.51 9.88
CA PRO A 11 -2.46 27.10 11.16
C PRO A 11 -3.77 27.90 11.09
N ASP A 12 -3.94 28.65 10.01
CA ASP A 12 -5.03 29.60 9.80
C ASP A 12 -5.46 29.67 8.32
N GLU A 13 -6.52 30.45 8.08
CA GLU A 13 -7.12 30.63 6.75
C GLU A 13 -6.21 31.40 5.79
N ALA A 14 -5.50 32.43 6.25
CA ALA A 14 -4.61 33.22 5.41
C ALA A 14 -3.46 32.35 4.89
N THR A 15 -2.87 31.51 5.76
CA THR A 15 -1.86 30.53 5.40
C THR A 15 -2.40 29.51 4.39
N ARG A 16 -3.65 29.04 4.57
CA ARG A 16 -4.31 28.15 3.59
C ARG A 16 -4.35 28.76 2.20
N VAL A 17 -4.84 30.00 2.10
CA VAL A 17 -4.94 30.73 0.82
C VAL A 17 -3.56 30.89 0.18
N ARG A 18 -2.52 31.20 0.97
CA ARG A 18 -1.14 31.33 0.46
C ARG A 18 -0.60 30.03 -0.10
N VAL A 19 -0.78 28.90 0.58
CA VAL A 19 -0.38 27.58 0.06
C VAL A 19 -1.13 27.24 -1.23
N GLU A 20 -2.43 27.50 -1.28
CA GLU A 20 -3.23 27.23 -2.48
C GLU A 20 -2.80 28.08 -3.67
N ARG A 21 -2.47 29.37 -3.45
CA ARG A 21 -1.91 30.27 -4.47
C ARG A 21 -0.53 29.82 -4.94
N LEU A 22 0.33 29.34 -4.04
CA LEU A 22 1.63 28.76 -4.40
C LEU A 22 1.44 27.54 -5.33
N PHE A 23 0.53 26.61 -5.00
CA PHE A 23 0.22 25.48 -5.89
C PHE A 23 -0.38 25.94 -7.21
N ALA A 24 -1.27 26.94 -7.21
CA ALA A 24 -1.87 27.48 -8.42
C ALA A 24 -0.82 28.08 -9.35
N ALA A 25 0.08 28.91 -8.82
CA ALA A 25 1.17 29.51 -9.57
C ALA A 25 2.12 28.46 -10.15
N ALA A 26 2.56 27.51 -9.32
CA ALA A 26 3.40 26.39 -9.74
C ALA A 26 2.74 25.56 -10.86
N TRP A 27 1.43 25.31 -10.75
CA TRP A 27 0.68 24.60 -11.78
C TRP A 27 0.60 25.38 -13.09
N GLN A 28 0.35 26.69 -13.03
CA GLN A 28 0.26 27.52 -14.23
C GLN A 28 1.58 27.52 -15.00
N VAL A 29 2.71 27.72 -14.31
CA VAL A 29 4.05 27.64 -14.91
C VAL A 29 4.29 26.25 -15.51
N LYS A 30 4.03 25.17 -14.75
CA LYS A 30 4.21 23.80 -15.25
C LYS A 30 3.33 23.48 -16.45
N ARG A 31 2.09 23.99 -16.48
CA ARG A 31 1.15 23.78 -17.59
C ARG A 31 1.63 24.51 -18.84
N ALA A 32 2.06 25.77 -18.71
CA ALA A 32 2.63 26.54 -19.81
C ALA A 32 3.89 25.85 -20.36
N LEU A 33 4.82 25.49 -19.48
CA LEU A 33 6.06 24.83 -19.85
C LEU A 33 5.84 23.46 -20.52
N ARG A 34 4.86 22.67 -20.06
CA ARG A 34 4.50 21.41 -20.73
C ARG A 34 3.90 21.63 -22.12
N ARG A 35 3.20 22.73 -22.35
CA ARG A 35 2.66 23.08 -23.66
C ARG A 35 3.80 23.48 -24.59
N ASP A 36 4.70 24.34 -24.12
CA ASP A 36 5.90 24.77 -24.84
C ASP A 36 6.81 23.58 -25.19
N ALA A 37 7.17 22.77 -24.18
CA ALA A 37 7.97 21.56 -24.38
C ALA A 37 7.33 20.58 -25.39
N ARG A 38 6.00 20.44 -25.38
CA ARG A 38 5.31 19.60 -26.36
C ARG A 38 5.38 20.19 -27.76
N ALA A 39 5.17 21.48 -27.93
CA ALA A 39 5.30 22.14 -29.23
C ALA A 39 6.72 21.99 -29.80
N ARG A 40 7.74 22.15 -28.96
CA ARG A 40 9.15 21.91 -29.33
C ARG A 40 9.40 20.46 -29.76
N VAL A 41 8.90 19.48 -28.99
CA VAL A 41 9.01 18.05 -29.36
C VAL A 41 8.31 17.76 -30.69
N ASP A 42 7.17 18.40 -30.95
CA ASP A 42 6.43 18.21 -32.19
C ASP A 42 7.20 18.78 -33.38
N ALA A 43 7.75 19.98 -33.24
CA ALA A 43 8.62 20.60 -34.24
C ALA A 43 9.89 19.77 -34.50
N TYR A 44 10.46 19.18 -33.45
CA TYR A 44 11.61 18.29 -33.57
C TYR A 44 11.30 17.09 -34.47
N HIS A 45 10.18 16.40 -34.23
CA HIS A 45 9.81 15.22 -35.01
C HIS A 45 9.31 15.56 -36.41
N ALA A 46 8.64 16.71 -36.60
CA ALA A 46 8.16 17.14 -37.91
C ALA A 46 9.29 17.46 -38.90
N ALA A 47 10.44 17.94 -38.41
CA ALA A 47 11.59 18.30 -39.25
C ALA A 47 12.46 17.07 -39.59
N THR A 48 11.89 16.07 -40.25
CA THR A 48 12.59 14.82 -40.61
C THR A 48 13.83 15.09 -41.46
N SER A 49 13.73 15.91 -42.51
CA SER A 49 14.86 16.23 -43.40
C SER A 49 16.00 16.93 -42.66
N ARG A 50 15.67 17.84 -41.72
CA ARG A 50 16.69 18.55 -40.91
C ARG A 50 17.40 17.62 -39.93
N ARG A 51 16.68 16.66 -39.34
CA ARG A 51 17.28 15.64 -38.46
C ARG A 51 18.13 14.62 -39.20
N ALA A 52 17.79 14.33 -40.46
CA ALA A 52 18.48 13.38 -41.32
C ALA A 52 19.58 14.01 -42.18
N ALA A 53 19.81 15.32 -42.06
CA ALA A 53 20.84 16.02 -42.82
C ALA A 53 22.22 15.39 -42.57
N LEU A 54 22.97 15.20 -43.66
CA LEU A 54 24.32 14.65 -43.63
C LEU A 54 25.23 15.56 -42.80
N SER A 55 26.01 14.95 -41.91
CA SER A 55 26.99 15.66 -41.08
C SER A 55 28.14 14.72 -40.77
N ALA A 56 29.35 15.27 -40.60
CA ALA A 56 30.56 14.49 -40.34
C ALA A 56 30.49 13.63 -39.06
N VAL A 57 29.60 13.98 -38.12
CA VAL A 57 29.39 13.24 -36.87
C VAL A 57 27.95 12.69 -36.86
N PRO A 58 27.74 11.36 -36.79
CA PRO A 58 26.41 10.77 -36.78
C PRO A 58 25.49 11.38 -35.71
N GLY A 59 24.33 11.87 -36.15
CA GLY A 59 23.33 12.48 -35.26
C GLY A 59 23.60 13.94 -34.85
N LYS A 60 24.66 14.59 -35.35
CA LYS A 60 24.98 16.00 -35.05
C LYS A 60 23.89 16.95 -35.52
N ALA A 61 23.39 16.82 -36.75
CA ALA A 61 22.27 17.64 -37.25
C ALA A 61 21.01 17.53 -36.37
N ALA A 62 20.70 16.33 -35.88
CA ALA A 62 19.60 16.12 -34.93
C ALA A 62 19.88 16.73 -33.55
N ALA A 63 21.15 16.80 -33.11
CA ALA A 63 21.52 17.47 -31.86
C ALA A 63 21.41 18.99 -31.97
N GLU A 64 21.96 19.58 -33.03
CA GLU A 64 21.88 21.02 -33.31
C GLU A 64 20.42 21.48 -33.42
N TRP A 65 19.58 20.71 -34.12
CA TRP A 65 18.15 21.02 -34.19
C TRP A 65 17.43 20.97 -32.84
N ARG A 66 17.82 20.05 -31.94
CA ARG A 66 17.29 20.06 -30.56
C ARG A 66 17.72 21.32 -29.81
N ASP A 67 18.98 21.73 -29.96
CA ASP A 67 19.52 22.89 -29.26
C ASP A 67 18.87 24.19 -29.72
N GLU A 68 18.65 24.35 -31.03
CA GLU A 68 17.91 25.47 -31.61
C GLU A 68 16.47 25.58 -31.07
N LEU A 69 15.78 24.44 -30.93
CA LEU A 69 14.45 24.39 -30.32
C LEU A 69 14.49 24.61 -28.79
N GLY A 70 15.68 24.67 -28.18
CA GLY A 70 15.85 24.68 -26.74
C GLY A 70 15.29 23.43 -26.07
N LEU A 71 15.38 22.27 -26.73
CA LEU A 71 15.08 20.94 -26.18
C LEU A 71 16.29 20.44 -25.37
N SER A 72 16.60 21.17 -24.31
CA SER A 72 17.60 20.81 -23.33
C SER A 72 17.11 21.18 -21.93
N ARG A 73 17.79 20.68 -20.90
CA ARG A 73 17.51 21.05 -19.50
C ARG A 73 17.55 22.57 -19.33
N ALA A 74 18.66 23.20 -19.72
CA ALA A 74 18.84 24.64 -19.63
C ALA A 74 17.84 25.42 -20.52
N GLY A 75 17.48 24.89 -21.69
CA GLY A 75 16.48 25.49 -22.57
C GLY A 75 15.09 25.58 -21.93
N LEU A 76 14.66 24.52 -21.22
CA LEU A 76 13.38 24.53 -20.49
C LEU A 76 13.44 25.34 -19.20
N GLU A 77 14.59 25.43 -18.52
CA GLU A 77 14.78 26.33 -17.38
C GLU A 77 14.61 27.80 -17.79
N ARG A 78 15.28 28.22 -18.88
CA ARG A 78 15.10 29.56 -19.46
C ARG A 78 13.64 29.84 -19.84
N ALA A 79 12.96 28.85 -20.43
CA ALA A 79 11.54 28.97 -20.77
C ALA A 79 10.64 29.13 -19.53
N ALA A 80 10.94 28.40 -18.44
CA ALA A 80 10.22 28.54 -17.18
C ALA A 80 10.39 29.93 -16.57
N TYR A 81 11.60 30.49 -16.63
CA TYR A 81 11.86 31.86 -16.20
C TYR A 81 11.10 32.87 -17.03
N ARG A 82 11.11 32.75 -18.36
CA ARG A 82 10.30 33.62 -19.24
C ARG A 82 8.81 33.55 -18.93
N HIS A 83 8.25 32.35 -18.71
CA HIS A 83 6.84 32.22 -18.33
C HIS A 83 6.52 32.89 -16.99
N LEU A 84 7.41 32.74 -16.00
CA LEU A 84 7.24 33.39 -14.71
C LEU A 84 7.41 34.92 -14.81
N ASP A 85 8.38 35.37 -15.61
CA ASP A 85 8.71 36.78 -15.84
C ASP A 85 7.59 37.51 -16.56
N ALA A 86 7.09 36.95 -17.66
CA ALA A 86 5.98 37.51 -18.44
C ALA A 86 4.65 37.54 -17.68
N SER A 87 4.46 36.67 -16.68
CA SER A 87 3.21 36.65 -15.93
C SER A 87 3.10 37.80 -14.92
N GLY A 88 4.21 38.28 -14.35
CA GLY A 88 4.23 39.30 -13.29
C GLY A 88 3.61 38.83 -11.97
N HIS A 89 2.28 38.63 -11.95
CA HIS A 89 1.48 38.27 -10.78
C HIS A 89 1.87 36.93 -10.13
N LEU A 90 2.39 35.97 -10.92
CA LEU A 90 2.84 34.68 -10.39
C LEU A 90 4.07 34.81 -9.48
N LYS A 91 4.88 35.85 -9.65
CA LYS A 91 6.05 36.13 -8.81
C LYS A 91 5.70 36.50 -7.38
N HIS A 92 4.47 36.91 -7.10
CA HIS A 92 3.98 37.12 -5.74
C HIS A 92 3.88 35.82 -4.93
N HIS A 93 3.95 34.66 -5.59
CA HIS A 93 3.74 33.36 -4.99
C HIS A 93 4.87 32.38 -5.28
N LEU A 94 5.51 32.48 -6.45
CA LEU A 94 6.48 31.50 -6.93
C LEU A 94 7.87 32.12 -7.13
N SER A 95 8.91 31.50 -6.58
CA SER A 95 10.29 31.90 -6.84
C SER A 95 10.83 31.34 -8.16
N LYS A 96 11.86 31.99 -8.73
CA LYS A 96 12.57 31.47 -9.91
C LYS A 96 13.16 30.09 -9.65
N ALA A 97 13.69 29.82 -8.46
CA ALA A 97 14.22 28.51 -8.10
C ALA A 97 13.15 27.40 -8.15
N VAL A 98 11.91 27.65 -7.70
CA VAL A 98 10.83 26.67 -7.88
C VAL A 98 10.48 26.46 -9.35
N ALA A 99 10.46 27.53 -10.15
CA ALA A 99 10.23 27.43 -11.60
C ALA A 99 11.31 26.57 -12.30
N MET A 100 12.58 26.71 -11.90
CA MET A 100 13.70 25.88 -12.36
C MET A 100 13.47 24.40 -12.04
N HIS A 101 13.12 24.05 -10.80
CA HIS A 101 12.86 22.64 -10.45
C HIS A 101 11.61 22.05 -11.13
N ILE A 102 10.62 22.89 -11.43
CA ILE A 102 9.49 22.49 -12.26
C ILE A 102 9.97 22.19 -13.69
N ALA A 103 10.91 22.99 -14.22
CA ALA A 103 11.51 22.75 -15.53
C ALA A 103 12.30 21.45 -15.57
N ASP A 104 13.13 21.16 -14.57
CA ASP A 104 13.83 19.88 -14.42
C ASP A 104 12.87 18.69 -14.51
N GLU A 105 11.71 18.77 -13.82
CA GLU A 105 10.73 17.69 -13.86
C GLU A 105 10.07 17.54 -15.25
N VAL A 106 9.85 18.65 -15.95
CA VAL A 106 9.32 18.61 -17.33
C VAL A 106 10.38 18.04 -18.28
N TRP A 107 11.64 18.48 -18.16
CA TRP A 107 12.78 17.98 -18.93
C TRP A 107 12.94 16.48 -18.77
N ALA A 108 12.95 15.94 -17.55
CA ALA A 108 13.05 14.50 -17.33
C ALA A 108 11.95 13.70 -18.05
N GLY A 109 10.76 14.29 -18.26
CA GLY A 109 9.70 13.68 -19.06
C GLY A 109 9.93 13.75 -20.57
N VAL A 110 10.54 14.84 -21.05
CA VAL A 110 10.91 15.05 -22.45
C VAL A 110 12.10 14.19 -22.83
N GLU A 111 13.13 14.15 -22.00
CA GLU A 111 14.34 13.34 -22.17
C GLU A 111 14.00 11.86 -22.37
N ARG A 112 13.17 11.28 -21.50
CA ARG A 112 12.70 9.88 -21.64
C ARG A 112 11.89 9.62 -22.92
N HIS A 113 11.36 10.65 -23.55
CA HIS A 113 10.68 10.53 -24.84
C HIS A 113 11.68 10.65 -26.01
N LEU A 114 12.64 11.57 -25.89
CA LEU A 114 13.67 11.84 -26.90
C LEU A 114 14.79 10.82 -26.94
N PHE A 115 15.00 10.04 -25.88
CA PHE A 115 16.07 9.05 -25.78
C PHE A 115 15.53 7.71 -25.26
N PRO A 116 16.01 6.59 -25.80
CA PRO A 116 15.66 5.27 -25.29
C PRO A 116 16.29 5.04 -23.91
N ASP A 117 15.62 4.23 -23.07
CA ASP A 117 16.22 3.69 -21.86
C ASP A 117 17.24 2.57 -22.18
N ALA A 118 17.85 1.99 -21.14
CA ALA A 118 18.82 0.90 -21.28
C ALA A 118 18.24 -0.36 -21.97
N THR A 119 16.92 -0.46 -22.11
CA THR A 119 16.23 -1.56 -22.83
C THR A 119 15.86 -1.19 -24.27
N GLY A 120 16.33 -0.04 -24.76
CA GLY A 120 15.99 0.49 -26.08
C GLY A 120 14.61 1.13 -26.17
N ARG A 121 13.86 1.21 -25.05
CA ARG A 121 12.46 1.68 -25.06
C ARG A 121 12.36 3.17 -24.74
N ARG A 122 11.51 3.86 -25.48
CA ARG A 122 11.19 5.29 -25.27
C ARG A 122 9.87 5.43 -24.55
N HIS A 123 9.76 6.46 -23.72
CA HIS A 123 8.48 6.88 -23.19
C HIS A 123 7.63 7.56 -24.28
N GLY A 124 6.31 7.41 -24.15
CA GLY A 124 5.37 8.13 -25.01
C GLY A 124 5.46 9.65 -24.87
N ARG A 125 4.95 10.35 -25.89
CA ARG A 125 4.94 11.82 -25.98
C ARG A 125 4.46 12.49 -24.67
N PRO A 126 5.09 13.59 -24.23
CA PRO A 126 4.72 14.29 -23.00
C PRO A 126 3.22 14.63 -22.93
N ARG A 127 2.54 14.15 -21.87
CA ARG A 127 1.10 14.35 -21.67
C ARG A 127 0.79 15.70 -21.04
N ARG A 128 -0.34 16.29 -21.45
CA ARG A 128 -0.93 17.44 -20.74
C ARG A 128 -1.39 16.96 -19.36
N GLY A 129 -1.00 17.67 -18.31
CA GLY A 129 -1.44 17.37 -16.95
C GLY A 129 -2.84 17.91 -16.65
N SER A 130 -3.35 17.64 -15.45
CA SER A 130 -4.51 18.32 -14.89
C SER A 130 -4.17 18.94 -13.54
N TRP A 131 -4.94 19.97 -13.14
CA TRP A 131 -4.83 20.58 -11.82
C TRP A 131 -4.93 19.55 -10.69
N TRP A 132 -5.89 18.64 -10.80
CA TRP A 132 -6.13 17.59 -9.79
C TRP A 132 -5.03 16.53 -9.76
N GLY A 133 -4.33 16.33 -10.87
CA GLY A 133 -3.14 15.48 -10.94
C GLY A 133 -1.85 16.18 -10.49
N PHE A 134 -1.85 17.50 -10.34
CA PHE A 134 -0.72 18.26 -9.83
C PHE A 134 -0.73 18.28 -8.30
N THR A 135 0.06 17.40 -7.70
CA THR A 135 0.07 17.14 -6.25
C THR A 135 1.40 17.45 -5.58
N ARG A 136 2.43 17.84 -6.33
CA ARG A 136 3.79 18.03 -5.82
C ARG A 136 4.43 19.27 -6.44
N ILE A 137 4.99 20.12 -5.59
CA ILE A 137 5.93 21.16 -5.96
C ILE A 137 7.33 20.63 -5.62
N PRO A 138 8.19 20.41 -6.62
CA PRO A 138 9.57 20.04 -6.33
C PRO A 138 10.29 21.20 -5.67
N GLY A 139 11.09 20.90 -4.65
CA GLY A 139 11.95 21.89 -4.03
C GLY A 139 13.32 21.34 -3.75
N ARG A 140 14.33 22.19 -3.57
CA ARG A 140 15.67 21.80 -3.13
C ARG A 140 15.94 22.41 -1.77
N ALA A 141 16.48 21.57 -0.89
CA ALA A 141 16.71 21.88 0.50
C ALA A 141 18.17 22.26 0.79
N ARG A 142 19.11 22.19 -0.13
CA ARG A 142 20.40 22.85 0.10
C ARG A 142 21.14 23.05 -1.20
N SER A 143 21.92 24.12 -1.25
CA SER A 143 23.01 24.24 -2.20
C SER A 143 24.10 23.24 -1.81
N HIS A 144 24.69 22.57 -2.80
CA HIS A 144 25.91 21.77 -2.61
C HIS A 144 27.18 22.60 -2.65
N THR A 145 27.09 23.84 -3.15
CA THR A 145 28.25 24.68 -3.44
C THR A 145 28.38 25.85 -2.47
N ARG A 146 27.33 26.16 -1.70
CA ARG A 146 27.37 27.25 -0.71
C ARG A 146 26.80 26.79 0.63
N PRO A 147 27.56 26.92 1.74
CA PRO A 147 27.04 26.64 3.07
C PRO A 147 25.92 27.63 3.38
N ARG A 148 24.99 27.19 4.23
CA ARG A 148 23.86 28.00 4.68
C ARG A 148 23.07 28.69 3.55
N LYS A 149 22.92 28.01 2.40
CA LYS A 149 22.11 28.47 1.26
C LYS A 149 21.03 27.46 0.90
N TRP A 150 19.78 27.86 1.03
CA TRP A 150 18.60 27.09 0.58
C TRP A 150 18.02 27.72 -0.66
N GLU A 151 17.44 26.89 -1.52
CA GLU A 151 16.95 27.34 -2.82
C GLU A 151 15.45 27.60 -2.83
N THR A 152 14.64 26.73 -2.20
CA THR A 152 13.17 26.88 -2.26
C THR A 152 12.41 26.62 -0.96
N LEU A 153 12.44 25.39 -0.45
CA LEU A 153 11.61 24.90 0.65
C LEU A 153 12.54 24.36 1.72
N ARG A 154 12.34 24.80 2.96
CA ARG A 154 13.27 24.48 4.04
C ARG A 154 12.60 23.86 5.24
N LEU A 155 13.21 22.82 5.80
CA LEU A 155 12.92 22.36 7.14
C LEU A 155 13.79 23.12 8.15
N HIS A 156 13.16 23.70 9.16
CA HIS A 156 13.77 24.38 10.30
C HIS A 156 13.34 23.75 11.61
N GLY A 157 14.09 24.06 12.66
CA GLY A 157 13.85 23.55 14.01
C GLY A 157 14.65 22.28 14.26
N THR A 158 14.51 21.76 15.47
CA THR A 158 15.19 20.52 15.88
C THR A 158 14.17 19.52 16.41
N LEU A 159 14.57 18.24 16.44
CA LEU A 159 13.74 17.22 17.09
C LEU A 159 13.62 17.49 18.60
N ASP A 160 14.66 18.04 19.21
CA ASP A 160 14.70 18.44 20.61
C ASP A 160 13.72 19.59 20.90
N GLY A 161 13.81 20.71 20.19
CA GLY A 161 12.88 21.83 20.34
C GLY A 161 11.43 21.45 20.04
N HIS A 162 11.20 20.49 19.14
CA HIS A 162 9.87 19.94 18.90
C HIS A 162 9.37 19.09 20.08
N LEU A 163 10.25 18.30 20.69
CA LEU A 163 9.95 17.52 21.89
C LEU A 163 9.68 18.45 23.08
N THR A 164 10.54 19.44 23.34
CA THR A 164 10.35 20.44 24.39
C THR A 164 9.00 21.16 24.26
N THR A 165 8.60 21.53 23.04
CA THR A 165 7.33 22.25 22.81
C THR A 165 6.08 21.36 22.97
N TYR A 166 6.15 20.11 22.53
CA TYR A 166 4.97 19.26 22.39
C TYR A 166 5.07 17.95 23.19
N ARG A 167 5.97 17.85 24.17
CA ARG A 167 6.10 16.67 25.03
C ARG A 167 4.74 16.31 25.62
N ASN A 168 4.47 15.02 25.73
CA ASN A 168 3.36 14.59 26.57
C ASN A 168 3.63 14.95 28.04
N PRO A 169 2.73 15.66 28.73
CA PRO A 169 2.92 16.04 30.14
C PRO A 169 3.13 14.85 31.08
N ALA A 170 2.66 13.66 30.70
CA ALA A 170 2.85 12.42 31.47
C ALA A 170 4.29 11.84 31.38
N LEU A 171 5.20 12.48 30.64
CA LEU A 171 6.61 12.08 30.51
C LEU A 171 7.53 13.04 31.27
N PRO A 172 8.75 12.59 31.64
CA PRO A 172 9.72 13.39 32.40
C PRO A 172 9.94 14.80 31.86
N ALA A 173 10.19 15.75 32.77
CA ALA A 173 10.39 17.16 32.46
C ALA A 173 11.56 17.41 31.49
N GLU A 174 12.62 16.63 31.65
CA GLU A 174 13.76 16.60 30.74
C GLU A 174 13.75 15.25 30.02
N LEU A 175 13.63 15.30 28.70
CA LEU A 175 13.60 14.11 27.88
C LEU A 175 14.28 14.42 26.56
N SER A 176 15.45 13.84 26.35
CA SER A 176 16.14 13.95 25.06
C SER A 176 15.44 13.12 23.97
N PRO A 177 15.64 13.46 22.68
CA PRO A 177 15.15 12.65 21.58
C PRO A 177 15.58 11.18 21.62
N VAL A 178 16.79 10.90 22.13
CA VAL A 178 17.34 9.55 22.29
C VAL A 178 16.60 8.78 23.39
N GLN A 179 16.41 9.37 24.56
CA GLN A 179 15.63 8.77 25.65
C GLN A 179 14.17 8.52 25.22
N ALA A 180 13.56 9.48 24.52
CA ALA A 180 12.23 9.30 23.96
C ALA A 180 12.15 8.13 22.95
N ALA A 181 13.24 7.83 22.24
CA ALA A 181 13.30 6.69 21.31
C ALA A 181 13.36 5.36 22.04
N ALA A 182 14.08 5.30 23.16
CA ALA A 182 14.13 4.14 24.05
C ALA A 182 12.75 3.86 24.68
N LEU A 183 12.07 4.90 25.19
CA LEU A 183 10.72 4.78 25.76
C LEU A 183 9.68 4.27 24.76
N ALA A 184 9.78 4.69 23.50
CA ALA A 184 8.85 4.27 22.44
C ALA A 184 8.96 2.78 22.06
N GLY A 185 9.97 2.06 22.56
CA GLY A 185 10.20 0.63 22.37
C GLY A 185 9.71 -0.26 23.51
N GLN A 186 9.37 0.29 24.67
CA GLN A 186 8.97 -0.49 25.85
C GLN A 186 7.44 -0.56 25.97
N PRO A 187 6.85 -1.73 26.33
CA PRO A 187 5.50 -1.76 26.87
C PRO A 187 5.50 -0.92 28.15
N THR A 188 4.63 0.09 28.22
CA THR A 188 4.52 0.97 29.40
C THR A 188 4.37 0.14 30.67
N PRO A 189 5.18 0.37 31.73
CA PRO A 189 4.88 -0.16 33.04
C PRO A 189 3.51 0.38 33.45
N VAL A 190 2.67 -0.49 34.00
CA VAL A 190 1.46 -0.05 34.68
C VAL A 190 1.93 0.74 35.89
N LEU A 191 1.90 2.07 35.80
CA LEU A 191 2.01 2.91 36.99
C LEU A 191 0.79 2.61 37.85
N SER A 192 0.98 1.77 38.87
CA SER A 192 0.02 1.56 39.95
C SER A 192 -0.32 2.94 40.52
N SER A 193 -1.50 3.47 40.20
CA SER A 193 -2.02 4.63 40.91
C SER A 193 -2.29 4.24 42.36
N PRO A 194 -2.01 5.11 43.36
CA PRO A 194 -2.34 4.82 44.74
C PRO A 194 -3.86 4.64 44.86
N GLY A 195 -4.27 3.57 45.54
CA GLY A 195 -5.67 3.21 45.73
C GLY A 195 -6.46 4.38 46.32
N ARG A 196 -7.47 4.85 45.58
CA ARG A 196 -8.47 5.74 46.16
C ARG A 196 -9.47 4.87 46.93
N ALA A 197 -9.36 4.95 48.25
CA ALA A 197 -10.28 4.38 49.22
C ALA A 197 -11.75 4.73 48.91
N GLY A 198 -12.63 3.80 49.28
CA GLY A 198 -13.98 3.64 48.78
C GLY A 198 -14.93 4.82 48.98
N ARG A 199 -15.97 4.85 48.14
CA ARG A 199 -17.27 5.43 48.47
C ARG A 199 -18.40 4.55 47.95
N SER A 200 -19.43 4.53 48.78
CA SER A 200 -20.53 3.57 48.90
C SER A 200 -21.59 3.64 47.79
N ARG A 201 -22.42 2.59 47.79
CA ARG A 201 -23.51 2.27 46.86
C ARG A 201 -24.56 3.39 46.76
N GLY A 202 -24.89 3.77 45.53
CA GLY A 202 -26.07 4.57 45.17
C GLY A 202 -26.92 3.85 44.12
N ARG A 203 -28.18 3.59 44.48
CA ARG A 203 -29.18 2.77 43.79
C ARG A 203 -29.78 3.51 42.58
N THR A 204 -29.16 3.46 41.41
CA THR A 204 -29.87 3.63 40.12
C THR A 204 -29.25 2.75 39.04
N GLY A 205 -30.09 1.91 38.43
CA GLY A 205 -29.70 0.94 37.42
C GLY A 205 -29.20 1.59 36.13
N ARG A 206 -27.90 1.86 36.05
CA ARG A 206 -27.19 2.07 34.80
C ARG A 206 -25.97 1.16 34.82
N ARG A 207 -26.01 0.05 34.07
CA ARG A 207 -24.83 -0.79 33.83
C ARG A 207 -23.78 0.08 33.15
N THR A 208 -22.89 0.67 33.94
CA THR A 208 -21.62 1.19 33.46
C THR A 208 -20.86 -0.01 32.95
N ALA A 209 -20.83 -0.15 31.62
CA ALA A 209 -19.88 -1.06 31.00
C ALA A 209 -18.49 -0.60 31.47
N VAL A 210 -17.86 -1.41 32.32
CA VAL A 210 -16.44 -1.29 32.63
C VAL A 210 -15.74 -1.34 31.28
N ARG A 211 -15.36 -0.15 30.79
CA ARG A 211 -14.46 -0.07 29.65
C ARG A 211 -13.17 -0.64 30.19
N HIS A 212 -12.76 -1.81 29.69
CA HIS A 212 -11.35 -2.14 29.70
C HIS A 212 -10.65 -0.99 28.97
N GLU A 213 -10.10 -0.08 29.77
CA GLU A 213 -9.24 1.00 29.32
C GLU A 213 -8.05 0.29 28.67
N GLN A 214 -8.12 0.19 27.36
CA GLN A 214 -7.10 -0.42 26.53
C GLN A 214 -5.78 0.27 26.90
N VAL A 215 -4.81 -0.46 27.46
CA VAL A 215 -3.49 0.09 27.81
C VAL A 215 -2.87 0.65 26.53
N ARG A 216 -3.06 1.95 26.33
CA ARG A 216 -2.45 2.70 25.24
C ARG A 216 -1.10 3.13 25.77
N GLY A 217 -0.03 2.63 25.15
CA GLY A 217 1.29 3.19 25.38
C GLY A 217 1.22 4.72 25.30
N ILE A 218 1.82 5.40 26.26
CA ILE A 218 1.82 6.85 26.35
C ILE A 218 2.46 7.40 25.08
N SER A 219 1.76 8.31 24.39
CA SER A 219 2.31 9.00 23.20
C SER A 219 3.48 9.87 23.62
N VAL A 220 4.58 9.88 22.87
CA VAL A 220 5.75 10.75 23.16
C VAL A 220 5.36 12.23 23.11
N LEU A 221 4.50 12.60 22.17
CA LEU A 221 4.05 13.98 21.97
C LEU A 221 2.54 14.15 22.21
N ALA A 222 2.16 15.34 22.70
CA ALA A 222 0.81 15.88 22.84
C ALA A 222 0.57 17.06 21.88
N GLN A 223 0.77 16.86 20.57
CA GLN A 223 0.65 17.93 19.56
C GLN A 223 -0.81 18.39 19.36
N PRO A 224 -1.15 19.68 19.60
CA PRO A 224 -2.51 20.20 19.48
C PRO A 224 -3.03 20.13 18.05
N ARG A 225 -4.35 20.07 17.83
CA ARG A 225 -4.94 19.92 16.47
C ARG A 225 -4.56 21.07 15.52
N ARG A 226 -4.57 22.29 16.04
CA ARG A 226 -3.97 23.47 15.39
C ARG A 226 -2.62 23.66 16.06
N MET A 227 -1.57 23.65 15.26
CA MET A 227 -0.22 23.94 15.72
C MET A 227 0.06 25.37 15.27
N PRO A 228 0.44 26.28 16.18
CA PRO A 228 0.81 27.63 15.80
C PRO A 228 2.03 27.59 14.88
N ALA A 229 2.14 28.56 13.97
CA ALA A 229 3.36 28.77 13.22
C ALA A 229 4.49 29.14 14.19
N PRO A 230 5.63 28.43 14.21
CA PRO A 230 6.76 28.88 14.99
C PRO A 230 7.27 30.21 14.47
N VAL A 231 7.74 31.04 15.40
CA VAL A 231 8.39 32.32 15.11
C VAL A 231 9.89 32.12 15.37
N PRO A 232 10.75 32.36 14.39
CA PRO A 232 12.20 32.28 14.58
C PRO A 232 12.69 33.48 15.40
N PRO A 233 13.91 33.42 15.96
CA PRO A 233 14.60 34.61 16.44
C PRO A 233 14.64 35.70 15.35
N ALA A 234 14.69 36.97 15.74
CA ALA A 234 14.76 38.08 14.81
C ALA A 234 15.87 39.06 15.19
N ALA A 235 16.62 39.53 14.20
CA ALA A 235 17.56 40.63 14.36
C ALA A 235 17.31 41.68 13.27
N ARG A 236 17.25 42.96 13.68
CA ARG A 236 16.96 44.09 12.79
C ARG A 236 15.71 43.86 11.91
N GLY A 237 14.66 43.30 12.50
CA GLY A 237 13.39 43.01 11.82
C GLY A 237 13.42 41.84 10.81
N LYS A 238 14.53 41.09 10.71
CA LYS A 238 14.66 39.93 9.82
C LYS A 238 14.64 38.63 10.61
N ALA A 239 13.86 37.67 10.12
CA ALA A 239 13.78 36.31 10.67
C ALA A 239 15.12 35.57 10.52
N LEU A 240 15.72 35.18 11.65
CA LEU A 240 16.94 34.39 11.76
C LEU A 240 16.60 32.91 11.90
N TRP A 241 15.95 32.40 10.87
CA TRP A 241 15.55 31.00 10.79
C TRP A 241 16.69 29.98 10.93
N TRP A 242 17.94 30.38 10.67
CA TRP A 242 19.12 29.55 10.89
C TRP A 242 19.43 29.28 12.37
N GLU A 243 18.96 30.14 13.26
CA GLU A 243 19.14 30.05 14.71
C GLU A 243 17.89 29.46 15.38
N HIS A 244 16.86 29.14 14.59
CA HIS A 244 15.62 28.54 15.09
C HIS A 244 15.85 27.09 15.52
N ASN A 245 16.00 26.89 16.84
CA ASN A 245 16.13 25.57 17.45
C ASN A 245 14.81 24.99 17.98
N GLY A 246 13.69 25.72 17.84
CA GLY A 246 12.38 25.33 18.34
C GLY A 246 11.68 24.23 17.51
N PRO A 247 10.34 24.16 17.53
CA PRO A 247 9.60 23.08 16.89
C PRO A 247 9.75 23.12 15.36
N LEU A 248 9.79 21.91 14.77
CA LEU A 248 9.98 21.72 13.34
C LEU A 248 8.90 22.41 12.48
N ALA A 249 9.33 23.15 11.45
CA ALA A 249 8.45 23.75 10.45
C ALA A 249 9.07 23.79 9.06
N ILE A 250 8.20 23.72 8.04
CA ILE A 250 8.56 23.99 6.66
C ILE A 250 8.38 25.47 6.37
N VAL A 251 9.44 26.12 5.90
CA VAL A 251 9.45 27.54 5.54
C VAL A 251 9.67 27.67 4.05
N TYR A 252 8.87 28.53 3.44
CA TYR A 252 9.00 28.95 2.05
C TYR A 252 9.12 30.47 1.99
N SER A 253 10.29 30.93 1.56
CA SER A 253 10.60 32.32 1.28
C SER A 253 10.47 32.55 -0.22
N GLY A 254 9.30 32.99 -0.71
CA GLY A 254 9.06 33.07 -2.15
C GLY A 254 8.24 34.25 -2.63
N GLY A 255 8.97 35.19 -3.27
CA GLY A 255 8.50 36.24 -4.17
C GLY A 255 9.11 37.62 -3.83
N PRO A 256 9.66 38.39 -4.80
CA PRO A 256 10.27 39.71 -4.56
C PRO A 256 9.30 40.80 -4.05
N ALA A 257 8.00 40.50 -3.94
CA ALA A 257 6.99 41.36 -3.31
C ALA A 257 6.70 40.91 -1.85
N GLY A 258 7.77 40.74 -1.06
CA GLY A 258 7.81 40.11 0.29
C GLY A 258 7.05 40.82 1.43
N ALA A 259 6.11 41.73 1.15
CA ALA A 259 5.38 42.47 2.19
C ALA A 259 4.52 41.58 3.12
N ARG A 260 4.31 40.30 2.79
CA ARG A 260 3.48 39.35 3.56
C ARG A 260 4.28 38.33 4.37
N GLY A 261 5.60 38.50 4.47
CA GLY A 261 6.49 37.59 5.21
C GLY A 261 6.61 36.19 4.60
N GLU A 262 7.29 35.29 5.30
CA GLU A 262 7.49 33.91 4.86
C GLU A 262 6.24 33.06 5.02
N LEU A 263 6.14 31.98 4.25
CA LEU A 263 5.10 30.97 4.42
C LEU A 263 5.61 29.87 5.35
N VAL A 264 5.05 29.78 6.55
CA VAL A 264 5.48 28.85 7.60
C VAL A 264 4.41 27.77 7.81
N LEU A 265 4.81 26.50 7.70
CA LEU A 265 3.94 25.34 7.84
C LEU A 265 4.49 24.42 8.94
N PRO A 266 3.89 24.42 10.14
CA PRO A 266 4.31 23.53 11.22
C PRO A 266 4.30 22.07 10.79
N VAL A 267 5.34 21.33 11.15
CA VAL A 267 5.41 19.89 10.94
C VAL A 267 4.69 19.19 12.09
N ARG A 268 3.79 18.27 11.76
CA ARG A 268 3.25 17.33 12.73
C ARG A 268 4.00 16.01 12.67
N LEU A 269 4.75 15.69 13.72
CA LEU A 269 5.47 14.42 13.77
C LEU A 269 4.51 13.23 13.95
N PRO A 270 4.63 12.17 13.14
CA PRO A 270 3.83 10.96 13.31
C PRO A 270 4.10 10.31 14.67
N GLN A 271 3.07 9.70 15.25
CA GLN A 271 3.13 9.03 16.55
C GLN A 271 2.75 7.56 16.42
N GLY A 272 3.16 6.75 17.38
CA GLY A 272 2.89 5.31 17.46
C GLY A 272 4.17 4.46 17.52
N ALA A 273 3.99 3.17 17.78
CA ALA A 273 5.09 2.23 17.95
C ALA A 273 6.12 2.30 16.81
N GLY A 274 7.39 2.39 17.17
CA GLY A 274 8.51 2.44 16.23
C GLY A 274 8.63 3.73 15.39
N GLN A 275 7.75 4.73 15.58
CA GLN A 275 7.88 6.01 14.86
C GLN A 275 9.05 6.84 15.38
N TRP A 276 9.28 6.88 16.70
CA TRP A 276 10.28 7.77 17.27
C TRP A 276 11.72 7.39 16.90
N PRO A 277 12.14 6.11 16.94
CA PRO A 277 13.46 5.72 16.41
C PRO A 277 13.66 6.09 14.93
N HIS A 278 12.62 5.95 14.10
CA HIS A 278 12.67 6.38 12.70
C HIS A 278 12.80 7.90 12.55
N LEU A 279 12.09 8.67 13.38
CA LEU A 279 12.18 10.14 13.39
C LEU A 279 13.54 10.61 13.88
N LEU A 280 14.10 10.00 14.92
CA LEU A 280 15.45 10.29 15.40
C LEU A 280 16.49 10.04 14.30
N TYR A 281 16.41 8.88 13.63
CA TYR A 281 17.29 8.55 12.51
C TYR A 281 17.22 9.58 11.36
N ALA A 282 16.00 10.04 11.05
CA ALA A 282 15.74 10.93 9.94
C ALA A 282 15.99 12.42 10.23
N LEU A 283 15.69 12.87 11.45
CA LEU A 283 15.58 14.28 11.81
C LEU A 283 16.56 14.70 12.91
N GLY A 284 17.26 13.75 13.55
CA GLY A 284 18.26 14.07 14.57
C GLY A 284 19.56 14.67 14.01
N ASP A 285 19.72 14.65 12.69
CA ASP A 285 20.91 15.13 11.99
C ASP A 285 20.49 15.97 10.77
N PRO A 286 20.49 17.31 10.91
CA PRO A 286 20.10 18.24 9.86
C PRO A 286 21.01 18.23 8.62
N GLU A 287 22.28 17.84 8.75
CA GLU A 287 23.24 17.84 7.63
C GLU A 287 22.86 16.83 6.55
N CYS A 288 22.14 15.78 6.95
CA CYS A 288 21.62 14.78 6.04
C CYS A 288 20.38 15.21 5.26
N TRP A 289 19.77 16.36 5.55
CA TRP A 289 18.59 16.86 4.84
C TRP A 289 18.97 17.39 3.46
N HIS A 290 18.38 16.82 2.40
CA HIS A 290 18.81 17.09 1.03
C HIS A 290 17.77 17.79 0.17
N LYS A 291 16.54 17.28 0.15
CA LYS A 291 15.46 17.77 -0.71
C LYS A 291 14.14 17.84 0.03
N VAL A 292 13.36 18.90 -0.16
CA VAL A 292 11.98 18.98 0.36
C VAL A 292 11.04 19.24 -0.80
N ASP A 293 10.16 18.27 -1.06
CA ASP A 293 9.02 18.46 -1.94
C ASP A 293 7.77 18.80 -1.12
N LEU A 294 7.05 19.86 -1.51
CA LEU A 294 5.75 20.18 -0.92
C LEU A 294 4.66 19.41 -1.66
N VAL A 295 3.96 18.53 -0.94
CA VAL A 295 2.98 17.60 -1.49
C VAL A 295 1.60 17.89 -0.92
N ARG A 296 0.58 17.80 -1.78
CA ARG A 296 -0.83 17.87 -1.39
C ARG A 296 -1.58 16.61 -1.78
N ARG A 297 -2.57 16.24 -0.97
CA ARG A 297 -3.41 15.07 -1.20
C ARG A 297 -4.88 15.44 -1.04
N ALA A 298 -5.68 15.11 -2.05
CA ALA A 298 -7.09 15.48 -2.07
C ALA A 298 -7.85 14.76 -0.94
N THR A 299 -8.75 15.48 -0.31
CA THR A 299 -9.67 14.97 0.70
C THR A 299 -11.09 15.44 0.41
N ALA A 300 -12.06 15.00 1.21
CA ALA A 300 -13.44 15.48 1.10
C ALA A 300 -13.60 16.96 1.48
N ARG A 301 -12.60 17.58 2.11
CA ARG A 301 -12.65 18.95 2.64
C ARG A 301 -11.59 19.87 2.01
N GLY A 302 -11.12 19.54 0.81
CA GLY A 302 -9.99 20.21 0.16
C GLY A 302 -8.70 19.41 0.31
N TRP A 303 -7.57 20.08 0.51
CA TRP A 303 -6.24 19.46 0.49
C TRP A 303 -5.69 19.23 1.90
N VAL A 304 -4.91 18.16 2.05
CA VAL A 304 -3.97 18.02 3.17
C VAL A 304 -2.56 18.06 2.62
N TYR A 305 -1.65 18.65 3.37
CA TYR A 305 -0.29 18.93 2.93
C TYR A 305 0.72 18.06 3.69
N GLU A 306 1.78 17.66 3.00
CA GLU A 306 2.88 16.84 3.49
C GLU A 306 4.17 17.43 2.90
N ALA A 307 5.25 17.44 3.66
CA ALA A 307 6.59 17.60 3.11
C ALA A 307 7.21 16.22 2.92
N HIS A 308 7.75 15.95 1.73
CA HIS A 308 8.51 14.75 1.45
C HIS A 308 9.99 15.16 1.51
N LEU A 309 10.61 14.87 2.66
CA LEU A 309 12.00 15.17 2.95
C LEU A 309 12.87 14.01 2.46
N MET A 310 13.70 14.23 1.46
CA MET A 310 14.77 13.33 1.10
C MET A 310 15.97 13.54 2.02
N ILE A 311 16.48 12.46 2.57
CA ILE A 311 17.70 12.45 3.40
C ILE A 311 18.80 11.61 2.72
N LEU A 312 20.06 11.99 2.95
CA LEU A 312 21.24 11.33 2.41
C LEU A 312 21.60 10.02 3.12
N LYS A 313 20.74 9.53 4.01
CA LYS A 313 20.88 8.23 4.68
C LYS A 313 20.17 7.13 3.89
N PRO A 314 20.56 5.85 4.04
CA PRO A 314 19.76 4.72 3.54
C PRO A 314 18.37 4.70 4.21
N ALA A 315 17.51 3.78 3.77
CA ALA A 315 16.21 3.61 4.43
C ALA A 315 16.42 3.11 5.87
N TYR A 316 15.65 3.67 6.82
CA TYR A 316 15.70 3.22 8.21
C TYR A 316 15.27 1.74 8.32
N ILE A 317 16.12 0.93 8.94
CA ILE A 317 15.85 -0.47 9.26
C ILE A 317 15.79 -0.58 10.80
N PRO A 318 14.65 -1.00 11.38
CA PRO A 318 14.56 -1.20 12.83
C PRO A 318 15.63 -2.16 13.34
N PRO A 319 16.24 -1.93 14.52
CA PRO A 319 17.27 -2.81 15.10
C PRO A 319 16.85 -4.29 15.13
N ALA A 320 15.63 -4.59 15.57
CA ALA A 320 15.10 -5.96 15.57
C ALA A 320 15.00 -6.59 14.17
N THR A 321 14.73 -5.79 13.14
CA THR A 321 14.74 -6.27 11.74
C THR A 321 16.16 -6.53 11.27
N ARG A 322 17.13 -5.67 11.62
CA ARG A 322 18.54 -5.89 11.31
C ARG A 322 19.06 -7.17 11.97
N ALA A 323 18.81 -7.32 13.28
CA ALA A 323 19.21 -8.50 14.04
C ALA A 323 18.62 -9.79 13.44
N ARG A 324 17.32 -9.79 13.11
CA ARG A 324 16.67 -10.94 12.46
C ARG A 324 17.31 -11.30 11.11
N ARG A 325 17.70 -10.31 10.30
CA ARG A 325 18.35 -10.56 9.01
C ARG A 325 19.75 -11.16 9.18
N VAL A 326 20.50 -10.67 10.15
CA VAL A 326 21.83 -11.22 10.49
C VAL A 326 21.70 -12.66 11.01
N ALA A 327 20.69 -12.94 11.83
CA ALA A 327 20.44 -14.26 12.38
C ALA A 327 19.72 -15.23 11.41
N ALA A 328 19.33 -14.79 10.21
CA ALA A 328 18.61 -15.65 9.28
C ALA A 328 19.54 -16.75 8.72
N PRO A 329 19.11 -18.02 8.70
CA PRO A 329 19.99 -19.13 8.35
C PRO A 329 20.34 -19.10 6.85
N GLN A 330 21.63 -18.93 6.54
CA GLN A 330 22.12 -18.87 5.15
C GLN A 330 22.26 -20.27 4.53
N GLY A 331 22.59 -21.28 5.34
CA GLY A 331 22.78 -22.68 4.92
C GLY A 331 21.49 -23.47 4.69
N ARG A 332 20.43 -22.83 4.19
CA ARG A 332 19.14 -23.50 3.91
C ARG A 332 18.66 -23.20 2.49
N ARG A 333 18.11 -24.22 1.84
CA ARG A 333 17.35 -24.09 0.58
C ARG A 333 15.89 -24.33 0.87
N GLY A 334 15.01 -23.45 0.40
CA GLY A 334 13.58 -23.57 0.66
C GLY A 334 12.72 -23.39 -0.56
N GLY A 335 11.50 -23.90 -0.44
CA GLY A 335 10.46 -23.75 -1.44
C GLY A 335 9.17 -23.28 -0.79
N VAL A 336 8.35 -22.61 -1.57
CA VAL A 336 7.13 -21.93 -1.15
C VAL A 336 6.02 -22.32 -2.09
N ASP A 337 4.88 -22.71 -1.53
CA ASP A 337 3.62 -22.85 -2.27
C ASP A 337 2.62 -21.78 -1.80
N GLY A 338 2.07 -21.05 -2.77
CA GLY A 338 1.19 -19.92 -2.51
C GLY A 338 -0.23 -20.19 -3.00
N ASN A 339 -1.22 -19.86 -2.17
CA ASN A 339 -2.63 -20.00 -2.52
C ASN A 339 -3.41 -18.74 -2.08
N VAL A 340 -4.72 -18.72 -2.34
CA VAL A 340 -5.59 -17.58 -2.04
C VAL A 340 -5.91 -17.39 -0.56
N SER A 341 -5.69 -18.42 0.27
CA SER A 341 -5.99 -18.40 1.71
C SER A 341 -4.86 -18.90 2.62
N ASN A 342 -3.82 -19.51 2.05
CA ASN A 342 -2.67 -20.02 2.78
C ASN A 342 -1.35 -19.75 2.02
N LEU A 343 -0.22 -19.93 2.72
CA LEU A 343 1.12 -19.99 2.15
C LEU A 343 1.88 -21.09 2.90
N ALA A 344 2.40 -22.07 2.17
CA ALA A 344 3.25 -23.13 2.69
C ALA A 344 4.72 -22.80 2.39
N THR A 345 5.62 -23.07 3.32
CA THR A 345 7.07 -22.93 3.13
C THR A 345 7.76 -24.11 3.76
N VAL A 346 8.65 -24.75 3.02
CA VAL A 346 9.46 -25.88 3.51
C VAL A 346 10.91 -25.60 3.17
N SER A 347 11.83 -25.86 4.09
CA SER A 347 13.26 -25.76 3.80
C SER A 347 14.06 -26.92 4.34
N PHE A 348 15.14 -27.22 3.62
CA PHE A 348 16.11 -28.26 3.89
C PHE A 348 17.48 -27.62 4.18
N PRO A 349 18.33 -28.26 5.00
CA PRO A 349 19.75 -27.90 5.05
C PRO A 349 20.39 -27.92 3.65
N ALA A 350 21.26 -26.94 3.39
CA ALA A 350 21.95 -26.83 2.11
C ALA A 350 22.95 -27.99 1.91
N SER A 351 23.69 -28.37 2.97
CA SER A 351 24.49 -29.60 2.97
C SER A 351 23.61 -30.81 3.28
N PRO A 352 23.69 -31.89 2.49
CA PRO A 352 22.96 -33.13 2.76
C PRO A 352 23.63 -33.99 3.85
N ASP A 353 24.79 -33.60 4.38
CA ASP A 353 25.45 -34.33 5.47
C ASP A 353 24.98 -33.80 6.85
N PRO A 354 24.28 -34.63 7.66
CA PRO A 354 23.84 -34.25 9.00
C PRO A 354 25.00 -33.95 9.97
N ALA A 355 26.19 -34.49 9.75
CA ALA A 355 27.37 -34.24 10.58
C ALA A 355 27.97 -32.85 10.30
N GLN A 356 28.12 -32.49 9.02
CA GLN A 356 28.49 -31.12 8.63
C GLN A 356 27.43 -30.09 9.02
N ALA A 357 26.14 -30.44 8.94
CA ALA A 357 25.06 -29.54 9.39
C ALA A 357 25.16 -29.19 10.89
N ARG A 358 25.60 -30.14 11.73
CA ARG A 358 25.87 -29.90 13.17
C ARG A 358 27.10 -29.02 13.41
N GLN A 359 28.15 -29.16 12.60
CA GLN A 359 29.32 -28.27 12.65
C GLN A 359 29.03 -26.84 12.20
N LEU A 360 28.08 -26.65 11.27
CA LEU A 360 27.66 -25.35 10.74
C LEU A 360 26.55 -24.66 11.56
N ASP A 361 26.18 -25.22 12.73
CA ASP A 361 25.10 -24.72 13.60
C ASP A 361 23.75 -24.58 12.85
N VAL A 362 23.50 -25.45 11.85
CA VAL A 362 22.26 -25.48 11.06
C VAL A 362 21.32 -26.50 11.67
N ALA A 363 20.09 -26.09 12.02
CA ALA A 363 19.06 -27.01 12.52
C ALA A 363 18.93 -28.24 11.58
N PRO A 364 19.17 -29.48 12.08
CA PRO A 364 19.44 -30.65 11.24
C PRO A 364 18.20 -31.21 10.52
N SER A 365 17.02 -30.64 10.79
CA SER A 365 15.74 -31.14 10.30
C SER A 365 15.14 -30.29 9.18
N VAL A 366 14.31 -30.97 8.39
CA VAL A 366 13.36 -30.33 7.48
C VAL A 366 12.39 -29.50 8.31
N VAL A 367 12.22 -28.23 7.96
CA VAL A 367 11.32 -27.32 8.67
C VAL A 367 10.20 -26.91 7.73
N SER A 368 8.97 -26.96 8.21
CA SER A 368 7.78 -26.50 7.50
C SER A 368 7.02 -25.43 8.28
N THR A 369 6.49 -24.48 7.51
CA THR A 369 5.58 -23.44 7.99
C THR A 369 4.36 -23.41 7.09
N ARG A 370 3.17 -23.52 7.69
CA ARG A 370 1.90 -23.27 7.01
C ARG A 370 1.21 -22.03 7.58
N LEU A 371 1.25 -20.96 6.83
CA LEU A 371 0.58 -19.72 7.19
C LEU A 371 -0.89 -19.74 6.75
N THR A 372 -1.79 -19.52 7.69
CA THR A 372 -3.22 -19.25 7.43
C THR A 372 -3.66 -18.00 8.21
N LEU A 373 -4.91 -17.55 8.01
CA LEU A 373 -5.50 -16.52 8.88
C LEU A 373 -5.99 -17.15 10.19
N SER A 374 -5.49 -16.67 11.31
CA SER A 374 -5.98 -17.14 12.62
C SER A 374 -7.48 -16.83 12.79
N PRO A 375 -8.21 -17.56 13.66
CA PRO A 375 -9.62 -17.26 13.94
C PRO A 375 -9.83 -15.80 14.40
N ALA A 376 -8.89 -15.25 15.18
CA ALA A 376 -8.92 -13.86 15.63
C ALA A 376 -8.78 -12.87 14.45
N GLU A 377 -7.81 -13.10 13.56
CA GLU A 377 -7.60 -12.29 12.36
C GLU A 377 -8.83 -12.32 11.44
N ARG A 378 -9.41 -13.50 11.23
CA ARG A 378 -10.66 -13.68 10.47
C ARG A 378 -11.79 -12.84 11.09
N GLY A 379 -11.99 -12.94 12.40
CA GLY A 379 -12.99 -12.15 13.14
C GLY A 379 -12.78 -10.64 13.02
N ASP A 380 -11.53 -10.17 13.07
CA ASP A 380 -11.20 -8.74 12.88
C ASP A 380 -11.48 -8.24 11.47
N LEU A 381 -11.13 -9.03 10.46
CA LEU A 381 -11.42 -8.70 9.06
C LEU A 381 -12.94 -8.62 8.83
N GLU A 382 -13.71 -9.56 9.37
CA GLU A 382 -15.16 -9.53 9.28
C GLU A 382 -15.77 -8.30 9.97
N ARG A 383 -15.30 -7.96 11.18
CA ARG A 383 -15.68 -6.73 11.88
C ARG A 383 -15.34 -5.50 11.04
N ALA A 384 -14.17 -5.45 10.42
CA ALA A 384 -13.75 -4.36 9.57
C ALA A 384 -14.62 -4.21 8.31
N VAL A 385 -14.96 -5.32 7.65
CA VAL A 385 -15.87 -5.38 6.50
C VAL A 385 -17.27 -4.91 6.89
N ARG A 386 -17.81 -5.37 8.03
CA ARG A 386 -19.11 -4.93 8.56
C ARG A 386 -19.12 -3.42 8.82
N LYS A 387 -18.08 -2.89 9.47
CA LYS A 387 -17.90 -1.44 9.70
C LYS A 387 -17.78 -0.66 8.39
N ALA A 388 -17.09 -1.19 7.38
CA ALA A 388 -16.96 -0.54 6.07
C ALA A 388 -18.30 -0.48 5.33
N ARG A 389 -19.05 -1.60 5.28
CA ARG A 389 -20.41 -1.66 4.74
C ARG A 389 -21.36 -0.69 5.47
N GLY A 390 -21.28 -0.63 6.79
CA GLY A 390 -22.04 0.33 7.60
C GLY A 390 -21.77 1.79 7.22
N ARG A 391 -20.50 2.16 7.03
CA ARG A 391 -20.11 3.49 6.54
C ARG A 391 -20.61 3.77 5.13
N GLN A 392 -20.54 2.78 4.23
CA GLN A 392 -21.05 2.92 2.86
C GLN A 392 -22.56 3.17 2.84
N ARG A 393 -23.33 2.39 3.62
CA ARG A 393 -24.77 2.62 3.79
C ARG A 393 -25.07 3.99 4.40
N ALA A 394 -24.26 4.45 5.35
CA ALA A 394 -24.42 5.78 5.94
C ALA A 394 -24.12 6.92 4.93
N LEU A 395 -23.14 6.74 4.04
CA LEU A 395 -22.88 7.68 2.94
C LEU A 395 -24.09 7.79 2.01
N GLU A 396 -24.64 6.65 1.60
CA GLU A 396 -25.80 6.57 0.71
C GLU A 396 -27.05 7.18 1.37
N ARG A 397 -27.33 6.83 2.64
CA ARG A 397 -28.44 7.45 3.39
C ARG A 397 -28.29 8.96 3.51
N SER A 398 -27.09 9.45 3.83
CA SER A 398 -26.84 10.88 3.94
C SER A 398 -26.97 11.61 2.60
N ARG A 399 -26.61 10.97 1.49
CA ARG A 399 -26.78 11.53 0.14
C ARG A 399 -28.27 11.60 -0.23
N ARG A 400 -29.00 10.50 -0.03
CA ARG A 400 -30.46 10.43 -0.25
C ARG A 400 -31.22 11.47 0.56
N ALA A 401 -30.85 11.67 1.82
CA ALA A 401 -31.47 12.68 2.67
C ALA A 401 -31.33 14.09 2.11
N ALA A 402 -30.12 14.45 1.65
CA ALA A 402 -29.84 15.77 1.08
C ALA A 402 -30.40 15.98 -0.33
N ASN A 403 -30.89 14.92 -0.98
CA ASN A 403 -31.37 14.95 -2.36
C ASN A 403 -32.70 14.17 -2.49
N ALA A 404 -33.58 14.28 -1.51
CA ALA A 404 -34.77 13.41 -1.41
C ALA A 404 -35.66 13.45 -2.65
N ALA A 405 -35.82 14.63 -3.28
CA ALA A 405 -36.59 14.81 -4.52
C ALA A 405 -36.09 13.95 -5.70
N GLN A 406 -34.82 13.54 -5.68
CA GLN A 406 -34.20 12.71 -6.72
C GLN A 406 -34.51 11.21 -6.58
N TYR A 407 -35.21 10.81 -5.52
CA TYR A 407 -35.48 9.40 -5.22
C TYR A 407 -36.98 9.16 -5.05
N GLU A 408 -37.40 7.96 -5.45
CA GLU A 408 -38.73 7.47 -5.14
C GLU A 408 -38.84 6.99 -3.69
N LEU A 409 -40.08 6.92 -3.21
CA LEU A 409 -40.40 6.21 -1.99
C LEU A 409 -40.28 4.70 -2.22
N SER A 410 -39.79 3.97 -1.22
CA SER A 410 -39.83 2.51 -1.24
C SER A 410 -41.26 1.98 -1.22
N LYS A 411 -41.46 0.72 -1.64
CA LYS A 411 -42.79 0.03 -1.57
C LYS A 411 -43.44 0.16 -0.19
N ARG A 412 -42.66 0.00 0.90
CA ARG A 412 -43.13 0.14 2.28
C ARG A 412 -43.53 1.57 2.62
N GLN A 413 -42.78 2.57 2.16
CA GLN A 413 -43.10 3.98 2.36
C GLN A 413 -44.37 4.39 1.60
N ARG A 414 -44.54 3.92 0.35
CA ARG A 414 -45.77 4.14 -0.45
C ARG A 414 -46.99 3.50 0.21
N LYS A 415 -46.92 2.20 0.57
CA LYS A 415 -48.03 1.50 1.26
C LYS A 415 -48.42 2.21 2.56
N ARG A 416 -47.44 2.75 3.28
CA ARG A 416 -47.68 3.49 4.53
C ARG A 416 -48.32 4.86 4.28
N GLN A 417 -47.99 5.55 3.20
CA GLN A 417 -48.68 6.79 2.82
C GLN A 417 -50.11 6.52 2.36
N LYS A 418 -50.33 5.50 1.53
CA LYS A 418 -51.67 5.06 1.10
C LYS A 418 -52.60 4.79 2.29
N ARG A 419 -52.16 3.95 3.25
CA ARG A 419 -52.92 3.68 4.48
C ARG A 419 -53.20 4.89 5.38
N ARG A 420 -52.42 5.96 5.26
CA ARG A 420 -52.66 7.20 6.02
C ARG A 420 -53.68 8.06 5.30
N ALA A 421 -53.56 8.18 3.98
CA ALA A 421 -54.53 8.88 3.14
C ALA A 421 -55.93 8.26 3.26
N GLU A 422 -56.03 6.92 3.22
CA GLU A 422 -57.28 6.18 3.44
C GLU A 422 -57.92 6.43 4.82
N ARG A 423 -57.15 6.96 5.79
CA ARG A 423 -57.62 7.29 7.14
C ARG A 423 -57.75 8.80 7.38
N GLY A 424 -57.70 9.62 6.33
CA GLY A 424 -57.73 11.08 6.44
C GLY A 424 -56.50 11.69 7.16
N LEU A 425 -55.42 10.93 7.36
CA LEU A 425 -54.24 11.39 8.08
C LEU A 425 -53.22 12.02 7.13
N PRO A 426 -52.52 13.11 7.53
CA PRO A 426 -51.53 13.76 6.69
C PRO A 426 -50.35 12.84 6.37
N ALA A 427 -49.76 13.06 5.19
CA ALA A 427 -48.58 12.33 4.74
C ALA A 427 -47.42 12.51 5.72
N ARG A 428 -46.82 11.40 6.18
CA ARG A 428 -45.63 11.51 7.03
C ARG A 428 -44.45 11.98 6.20
N GLN A 429 -43.72 12.96 6.70
CA GLN A 429 -42.42 13.35 6.15
C GLN A 429 -41.48 12.14 6.08
N VAL A 430 -40.80 11.98 4.94
CA VAL A 430 -39.83 10.91 4.70
C VAL A 430 -38.45 11.53 4.50
N PRO A 431 -37.64 11.66 5.57
CA PRO A 431 -36.32 12.30 5.47
C PRO A 431 -35.33 11.53 4.58
N VAL A 432 -35.54 10.22 4.39
CA VAL A 432 -34.67 9.38 3.54
C VAL A 432 -35.53 8.46 2.68
N PRO A 433 -35.72 8.79 1.39
CA PRO A 433 -36.43 7.91 0.46
C PRO A 433 -35.67 6.60 0.22
N GLY A 434 -36.37 5.48 0.35
CA GLY A 434 -35.80 4.14 0.21
C GLY A 434 -35.93 3.53 -1.19
N GLY A 435 -36.60 4.21 -2.13
CA GLY A 435 -36.82 3.73 -3.49
C GLY A 435 -35.62 3.93 -4.42
N ALA A 436 -35.82 3.63 -5.70
CA ALA A 436 -34.83 3.87 -6.74
C ALA A 436 -34.63 5.38 -6.95
N ARG A 437 -33.52 5.73 -7.59
CA ARG A 437 -33.31 7.11 -8.05
C ARG A 437 -34.19 7.34 -9.28
N ARG A 438 -34.81 8.52 -9.38
CA ARG A 438 -35.61 8.88 -10.56
C ARG A 438 -34.71 8.86 -11.81
N ALA A 439 -35.17 8.19 -12.85
CA ALA A 439 -34.46 7.98 -14.10
C ALA A 439 -35.46 8.05 -15.27
N ARG A 440 -34.95 8.33 -16.47
CA ARG A 440 -35.72 8.20 -17.72
C ARG A 440 -35.96 6.71 -18.03
N ALA A 441 -36.78 6.43 -19.03
CA ALA A 441 -37.10 5.07 -19.47
C ALA A 441 -35.85 4.25 -19.87
N ASP A 442 -34.79 4.90 -20.37
CA ASP A 442 -33.48 4.30 -20.71
C ASP A 442 -32.60 3.97 -19.47
N GLY A 443 -33.08 4.23 -18.25
CA GLY A 443 -32.35 4.01 -17.00
C GLY A 443 -31.34 5.11 -16.67
N VAL A 444 -31.21 6.16 -17.49
CA VAL A 444 -30.33 7.30 -17.22
C VAL A 444 -30.93 8.17 -16.11
N PRO A 445 -30.19 8.46 -15.02
CA PRO A 445 -30.71 9.26 -13.92
C PRO A 445 -31.07 10.69 -14.38
N LEU A 446 -32.26 11.20 -14.00
CA LEU A 446 -32.73 12.54 -14.41
C LEU A 446 -31.74 13.66 -14.06
N GLN A 447 -31.06 13.52 -12.92
CA GLN A 447 -29.92 14.36 -12.54
C GLN A 447 -28.64 13.51 -12.43
N SER A 448 -27.47 14.00 -12.79
CA SER A 448 -26.23 13.24 -12.52
C SER A 448 -25.90 13.21 -11.01
N PRO A 449 -25.42 12.09 -10.43
CA PRO A 449 -24.93 12.06 -9.05
C PRO A 449 -23.78 13.04 -8.74
N ARG A 450 -23.13 13.58 -9.78
CA ARG A 450 -22.09 14.62 -9.62
C ARG A 450 -22.66 15.98 -9.24
N ARG A 451 -23.96 16.22 -9.51
CA ARG A 451 -24.69 17.45 -9.14
C ARG A 451 -25.43 17.31 -7.80
N ASP A 452 -25.30 16.17 -7.11
CA ASP A 452 -25.96 15.96 -5.82
C ASP A 452 -25.36 16.91 -4.74
N THR A 453 -26.24 17.50 -3.93
CA THR A 453 -25.84 18.27 -2.75
C THR A 453 -25.25 17.33 -1.70
N LEU A 454 -24.01 17.59 -1.27
CA LEU A 454 -23.30 16.77 -0.29
C LEU A 454 -23.24 17.46 1.07
N SER A 455 -24.01 16.94 2.04
CA SER A 455 -24.05 17.50 3.40
C SER A 455 -22.70 17.41 4.13
N ARG A 456 -22.51 18.28 5.14
CA ARG A 456 -21.33 18.23 6.03
C ARG A 456 -21.15 16.83 6.63
N SER A 457 -22.24 16.15 7.01
CA SER A 457 -22.23 14.78 7.54
C SER A 457 -21.68 13.78 6.52
N HIS A 458 -22.16 13.83 5.26
CA HIS A 458 -21.65 12.98 4.17
C HIS A 458 -20.13 13.13 4.02
N GLN A 459 -19.63 14.37 3.99
CA GLN A 459 -18.20 14.65 3.90
C GLN A 459 -17.41 14.07 5.10
N ARG A 460 -17.93 14.17 6.34
CA ARG A 460 -17.28 13.57 7.53
C ARG A 460 -17.20 12.05 7.42
N ILE A 461 -18.29 11.40 7.02
CA ILE A 461 -18.35 9.94 6.86
C ILE A 461 -17.39 9.49 5.76
N ARG A 462 -17.33 10.22 4.64
CA ARG A 462 -16.44 9.92 3.50
C ARG A 462 -14.98 9.98 3.93
N ALA A 463 -14.61 11.05 4.63
CA ALA A 463 -13.27 11.20 5.19
C ALA A 463 -12.92 10.06 6.18
N ARG A 464 -13.86 9.67 7.06
CA ARG A 464 -13.67 8.55 7.98
C ARG A 464 -13.51 7.21 7.25
N HIS A 465 -14.31 6.98 6.20
CA HIS A 465 -14.21 5.77 5.38
C HIS A 465 -12.87 5.68 4.67
N ALA A 466 -12.42 6.77 4.03
CA ALA A 466 -11.12 6.84 3.37
C ALA A 466 -9.95 6.64 4.36
N ARG A 467 -9.99 7.28 5.55
CA ARG A 467 -8.97 7.07 6.60
C ARG A 467 -8.91 5.61 7.07
N ALA A 468 -10.06 4.97 7.25
CA ALA A 468 -10.11 3.56 7.63
C ALA A 468 -9.54 2.64 6.54
N ALA A 469 -9.83 2.90 5.26
CA ALA A 469 -9.28 2.16 4.14
C ALA A 469 -7.75 2.32 4.02
N ALA A 470 -7.25 3.55 4.21
CA ALA A 470 -5.81 3.82 4.25
C ALA A 470 -5.12 3.09 5.42
N LYS A 471 -5.74 3.10 6.61
CA LYS A 471 -5.23 2.35 7.78
C LYS A 471 -5.17 0.84 7.48
N ALA A 472 -6.23 0.27 6.89
CA ALA A 472 -6.27 -1.14 6.53
C ALA A 472 -5.19 -1.51 5.51
N THR A 473 -4.94 -0.64 4.52
CA THR A 473 -3.88 -0.84 3.52
C THR A 473 -2.49 -0.88 4.17
N LYS A 474 -2.21 0.08 5.08
CA LYS A 474 -0.95 0.10 5.84
C LYS A 474 -0.79 -1.13 6.74
N ALA A 475 -1.87 -1.55 7.41
CA ALA A 475 -1.86 -2.72 8.28
C ALA A 475 -1.54 -4.01 7.49
N ARG A 476 -2.15 -4.21 6.31
CA ARG A 476 -1.84 -5.34 5.42
C ARG A 476 -0.37 -5.37 4.98
N ALA A 477 0.18 -4.20 4.61
CA ALA A 477 1.58 -4.09 4.24
C ALA A 477 2.53 -4.29 5.44
N GLY A 478 2.10 -3.92 6.64
CA GLY A 478 2.80 -4.23 7.89
C GLY A 478 2.85 -5.73 8.16
N ARG A 479 1.68 -6.39 8.14
CA ARG A 479 1.55 -7.85 8.30
C ARG A 479 2.41 -8.60 7.30
N ALA A 480 2.30 -8.27 6.00
CA ALA A 480 3.08 -8.93 4.96
C ALA A 480 4.60 -8.84 5.21
N ARG A 481 5.11 -7.68 5.67
CA ARG A 481 6.54 -7.52 6.00
C ARG A 481 6.94 -8.29 7.26
N GLN A 482 6.09 -8.34 8.28
CA GLN A 482 6.36 -9.09 9.50
C GLN A 482 6.42 -10.60 9.21
N VAL A 483 5.41 -11.11 8.50
CA VAL A 483 5.35 -12.52 8.09
C VAL A 483 6.52 -12.89 7.18
N ALA A 484 6.83 -12.08 6.17
CA ALA A 484 7.99 -12.31 5.31
C ALA A 484 9.30 -12.36 6.11
N GLY A 485 9.46 -11.45 7.07
CA GLY A 485 10.58 -11.44 8.00
C GLY A 485 10.70 -12.71 8.81
N ALA A 486 9.58 -13.20 9.37
CA ALA A 486 9.56 -14.42 10.15
C ALA A 486 9.86 -15.66 9.29
N LEU A 487 9.27 -15.75 8.08
CA LEU A 487 9.55 -16.84 7.14
C LEU A 487 11.04 -16.90 6.77
N VAL A 488 11.66 -15.77 6.43
CA VAL A 488 13.11 -15.73 6.12
C VAL A 488 13.96 -16.05 7.35
N GLY A 489 13.55 -15.60 8.54
CA GLY A 489 14.24 -15.91 9.79
C GLY A 489 14.26 -17.41 10.12
N VAL A 490 13.25 -18.16 9.67
CA VAL A 490 13.15 -19.62 9.89
C VAL A 490 13.75 -20.41 8.73
N HIS A 491 13.37 -20.07 7.49
CA HIS A 491 13.66 -20.88 6.32
C HIS A 491 14.91 -20.47 5.55
N GLY A 492 15.47 -19.29 5.84
CA GLY A 492 16.58 -18.70 5.11
C GLY A 492 16.12 -17.86 3.92
N PRO A 493 17.06 -17.13 3.27
CA PRO A 493 16.72 -16.16 2.23
C PRO A 493 16.70 -16.75 0.82
N HIS A 494 17.10 -18.01 0.63
CA HIS A 494 17.13 -18.70 -0.67
C HIS A 494 15.86 -19.54 -0.85
N LEU A 495 14.86 -18.94 -1.49
CA LEU A 495 13.54 -19.54 -1.65
C LEU A 495 13.13 -19.63 -3.12
N VAL A 496 12.38 -20.67 -3.48
CA VAL A 496 11.74 -20.81 -4.79
C VAL A 496 10.23 -20.85 -4.62
N ILE A 497 9.48 -20.19 -5.50
CA ILE A 497 8.01 -20.22 -5.52
C ILE A 497 7.52 -20.42 -6.96
N GLU A 498 6.38 -21.08 -7.13
CA GLU A 498 5.72 -21.13 -8.43
C GLU A 498 5.37 -19.72 -8.98
N ASP A 499 5.49 -19.56 -10.29
CA ASP A 499 5.09 -18.36 -11.02
C ASP A 499 3.60 -18.38 -11.34
N CYS A 500 2.80 -18.20 -10.30
CA CYS A 500 1.35 -18.16 -10.40
C CYS A 500 0.83 -16.79 -10.84
N ASP A 501 -0.14 -16.76 -11.78
CA ASP A 501 -0.83 -15.53 -12.17
C ASP A 501 -1.84 -15.06 -11.11
N ILE A 502 -1.35 -14.21 -10.21
CA ILE A 502 -2.15 -13.56 -9.15
C ILE A 502 -3.29 -12.72 -9.74
N ARG A 503 -3.19 -12.20 -10.97
CA ARG A 503 -4.28 -11.45 -11.62
C ARG A 503 -5.46 -12.37 -11.89
N THR A 504 -5.20 -13.59 -12.33
CA THR A 504 -6.23 -14.61 -12.52
C THR A 504 -6.91 -14.98 -11.20
N TRP A 505 -6.14 -15.12 -10.12
CA TRP A 505 -6.70 -15.37 -8.78
C TRP A 505 -7.60 -14.23 -8.30
N GLN A 506 -7.21 -12.98 -8.52
CA GLN A 506 -8.04 -11.83 -8.14
C GLN A 506 -9.38 -11.79 -8.90
N ARG A 507 -9.38 -12.18 -10.19
CA ARG A 507 -10.63 -12.25 -10.99
C ARG A 507 -11.58 -13.35 -10.49
N ARG A 508 -11.04 -14.52 -10.12
CA ARG A 508 -11.84 -15.69 -9.69
C ARG A 508 -12.23 -15.65 -8.21
N TRP A 509 -11.30 -15.23 -7.35
CA TRP A 509 -11.40 -15.34 -5.88
C TRP A 509 -11.02 -14.04 -5.16
N GLY A 510 -11.32 -12.88 -5.75
CA GLY A 510 -10.92 -11.57 -5.22
C GLY A 510 -11.31 -11.33 -3.75
N ALA A 511 -12.39 -11.93 -3.26
CA ALA A 511 -12.78 -11.85 -1.84
C ALA A 511 -11.78 -12.56 -0.91
N ALA A 512 -11.31 -13.75 -1.27
CA ALA A 512 -10.29 -14.48 -0.52
C ALA A 512 -8.94 -13.78 -0.63
N CYS A 513 -8.55 -13.39 -1.85
CA CYS A 513 -7.32 -12.63 -2.09
C CYS A 513 -7.29 -11.30 -1.33
N ALA A 514 -8.43 -10.61 -1.17
CA ALA A 514 -8.51 -9.37 -0.38
C ALA A 514 -8.41 -9.59 1.14
N ARG A 515 -8.69 -10.81 1.62
CA ARG A 515 -8.56 -11.20 3.03
C ARG A 515 -7.13 -11.62 3.36
N PHE A 516 -6.58 -12.59 2.62
CA PHE A 516 -5.24 -13.14 2.88
C PHE A 516 -4.10 -12.31 2.28
N THR A 517 -4.35 -11.62 1.17
CA THR A 517 -3.38 -10.76 0.45
C THR A 517 -2.12 -11.47 -0.06
N PRO A 518 -2.25 -12.59 -0.80
CA PRO A 518 -1.09 -13.40 -1.22
C PRO A 518 -0.07 -12.61 -2.03
N GLY A 519 -0.50 -11.80 -3.01
CA GLY A 519 0.44 -10.99 -3.80
C GLY A 519 1.21 -9.93 -3.00
N LEU A 520 0.63 -9.40 -1.91
CA LEU A 520 1.36 -8.47 -1.04
C LEU A 520 2.39 -9.22 -0.18
N LEU A 521 2.05 -10.42 0.27
CA LEU A 521 2.92 -11.30 1.04
C LEU A 521 4.10 -11.79 0.21
N ILE A 522 3.85 -12.33 -0.99
CA ILE A 522 4.89 -12.81 -1.90
C ILE A 522 5.84 -11.66 -2.30
N ALA A 523 5.31 -10.47 -2.58
CA ALA A 523 6.15 -9.30 -2.88
C ALA A 523 6.96 -8.83 -1.65
N ALA A 524 6.44 -9.02 -0.44
CA ALA A 524 7.20 -8.74 0.78
C ALA A 524 8.30 -9.79 1.02
N LEU A 525 8.00 -11.07 0.75
CA LEU A 525 8.96 -12.17 0.84
C LEU A 525 10.14 -11.96 -0.12
N ALA A 526 9.87 -11.65 -1.40
CA ALA A 526 10.93 -11.35 -2.37
C ALA A 526 11.87 -10.22 -1.91
N ARG A 527 11.31 -9.14 -1.35
CA ARG A 527 12.11 -8.03 -0.81
C ARG A 527 12.90 -8.42 0.43
N GLU A 528 12.36 -9.27 1.29
CA GLU A 528 13.06 -9.70 2.50
C GLU A 528 14.19 -10.69 2.18
N CYS A 529 13.98 -11.64 1.27
CA CYS A 529 15.03 -12.51 0.73
C CYS A 529 16.20 -11.68 0.21
N ALA A 530 15.94 -10.73 -0.70
CA ALA A 530 16.95 -9.84 -1.27
C ALA A 530 17.67 -9.00 -0.20
N ALA A 531 16.92 -8.48 0.78
CA ALA A 531 17.50 -7.67 1.85
C ALA A 531 18.29 -8.49 2.89
N THR A 532 18.28 -9.81 2.78
CA THR A 532 18.95 -10.77 3.69
C THR A 532 20.04 -11.57 2.94
N GLY A 533 20.40 -11.16 1.72
CA GLY A 533 21.48 -11.78 0.94
C GLY A 533 21.07 -12.91 0.00
N GLY A 534 19.78 -13.26 -0.07
CA GLY A 534 19.27 -14.30 -0.96
C GLY A 534 18.30 -13.79 -2.02
N ARG A 535 17.49 -14.69 -2.58
CA ARG A 535 16.53 -14.38 -3.65
C ARG A 535 15.29 -15.27 -3.53
N LEU A 536 14.14 -14.71 -3.93
CA LEU A 536 12.93 -15.49 -4.18
C LEU A 536 12.84 -15.76 -5.70
N LEU A 537 13.20 -16.97 -6.13
CA LEU A 537 13.14 -17.40 -7.52
C LEU A 537 11.73 -17.82 -7.93
N ARG A 538 11.43 -17.71 -9.22
CA ARG A 538 10.11 -18.01 -9.80
C ARG A 538 10.22 -19.20 -10.74
N ALA A 539 9.49 -20.27 -10.47
CA ALA A 539 9.48 -21.46 -11.30
C ALA A 539 8.17 -21.57 -12.10
N SER A 540 8.26 -21.88 -13.39
CA SER A 540 7.08 -22.09 -14.23
C SER A 540 6.24 -23.27 -13.72
N THR A 541 4.93 -23.07 -13.63
CA THR A 541 3.97 -24.13 -13.26
C THR A 541 3.84 -25.19 -14.35
N PHE A 542 4.21 -24.86 -15.60
CA PHE A 542 4.12 -25.77 -16.73
C PHE A 542 5.24 -26.81 -16.76
N THR A 543 6.45 -26.43 -16.33
CA THR A 543 7.64 -27.30 -16.42
C THR A 543 7.86 -28.15 -15.16
N THR A 544 7.29 -27.73 -14.03
CA THR A 544 7.53 -28.37 -12.72
C THR A 544 6.34 -29.16 -12.18
N ALA A 545 5.11 -28.71 -12.44
CA ALA A 545 3.86 -29.35 -12.01
C ALA A 545 3.91 -29.86 -10.54
N LEU A 546 4.34 -29.00 -9.59
CA LEU A 546 4.74 -29.42 -8.24
C LEU A 546 3.62 -30.09 -7.45
N SER A 547 2.38 -29.60 -7.59
CA SER A 547 1.21 -30.17 -6.90
C SER A 547 0.91 -31.63 -7.30
N GLN A 548 1.43 -32.09 -8.43
CA GLN A 548 1.17 -33.40 -9.02
C GLN A 548 2.32 -34.39 -8.80
N HIS A 549 3.51 -33.93 -8.41
CA HIS A 549 4.68 -34.79 -8.23
C HIS A 549 5.03 -34.97 -6.75
N CYS A 550 5.61 -36.13 -6.43
CA CYS A 550 6.20 -36.42 -5.13
C CYS A 550 7.70 -36.07 -5.13
N LEU A 551 8.28 -35.92 -3.93
CA LEU A 551 9.73 -35.81 -3.72
C LEU A 551 10.52 -36.99 -4.30
N CYS A 552 9.92 -38.17 -4.47
CA CYS A 552 10.58 -39.32 -5.11
C CYS A 552 10.56 -39.29 -6.65
N GLY A 553 9.86 -38.32 -7.25
CA GLY A 553 9.66 -38.21 -8.70
C GLY A 553 8.38 -38.86 -9.23
N HIS A 554 7.71 -39.70 -8.43
CA HIS A 554 6.45 -40.30 -8.86
C HIS A 554 5.37 -39.22 -9.04
N ARG A 555 4.62 -39.32 -10.14
CA ARG A 555 3.50 -38.42 -10.44
C ARG A 555 2.22 -39.01 -9.87
N THR A 556 1.60 -38.28 -8.95
CA THR A 556 0.27 -38.59 -8.40
C THR A 556 -0.72 -37.56 -8.94
N PRO A 557 -1.51 -37.88 -9.99
CA PRO A 557 -2.56 -37.01 -10.49
C PRO A 557 -3.55 -36.64 -9.38
N LYS A 558 -3.85 -35.35 -9.23
CA LYS A 558 -4.74 -34.81 -8.21
C LYS A 558 -5.60 -33.69 -8.78
N THR A 559 -6.86 -33.64 -8.40
CA THR A 559 -7.68 -32.46 -8.65
C THR A 559 -7.26 -31.30 -7.76
N LEU A 560 -7.71 -30.08 -8.08
CA LEU A 560 -7.53 -28.95 -7.17
C LEU A 560 -8.20 -29.24 -5.81
N ALA A 561 -9.35 -29.93 -5.76
CA ALA A 561 -10.05 -30.19 -4.50
C ALA A 561 -9.28 -31.12 -3.55
N GLU A 562 -8.43 -32.00 -4.08
CA GLU A 562 -7.60 -32.90 -3.29
C GLU A 562 -6.43 -32.15 -2.64
N ARG A 563 -6.43 -32.13 -1.30
CA ARG A 563 -5.46 -31.41 -0.47
C ARG A 563 -4.48 -32.30 0.26
N ALA A 564 -4.70 -33.61 0.24
CA ALA A 564 -3.74 -34.58 0.71
C ALA A 564 -2.90 -35.07 -0.48
N HIS A 565 -1.60 -35.19 -0.26
CA HIS A 565 -0.70 -35.95 -1.11
C HIS A 565 -0.59 -37.36 -0.55
N ARG A 566 -0.73 -38.37 -1.41
CA ARG A 566 -0.49 -39.79 -1.11
C ARG A 566 0.33 -40.37 -2.25
N CYS A 567 1.48 -40.97 -1.94
CA CYS A 567 2.40 -41.56 -2.92
C CYS A 567 2.44 -43.08 -2.74
N ASP A 568 1.27 -43.72 -2.87
CA ASP A 568 1.00 -45.15 -2.65
C ASP A 568 0.86 -45.95 -3.95
N GLY A 569 1.01 -45.31 -5.11
CA GLY A 569 1.00 -45.99 -6.41
C GLY A 569 2.19 -46.93 -6.60
N ALA A 570 2.13 -47.79 -7.62
CA ALA A 570 3.23 -48.67 -8.00
C ALA A 570 4.50 -47.85 -8.30
N GLY A 571 5.58 -48.10 -7.56
CA GLY A 571 6.82 -47.31 -7.62
C GLY A 571 6.81 -45.99 -6.84
N GLY A 572 5.77 -45.74 -6.04
CA GLY A 572 5.70 -44.66 -5.06
C GLY A 572 6.55 -44.92 -3.82
N CYS A 573 6.78 -43.87 -3.02
CA CYS A 573 7.64 -43.95 -1.83
C CYS A 573 6.85 -43.99 -0.51
N GLY A 574 5.52 -44.11 -0.55
CA GLY A 574 4.64 -44.15 0.63
C GLY A 574 4.39 -42.79 1.31
N LEU A 575 4.97 -41.70 0.82
CA LEU A 575 4.83 -40.36 1.42
C LEU A 575 3.35 -39.94 1.48
N THR A 576 2.90 -39.54 2.66
CA THR A 576 1.59 -38.91 2.85
C THR A 576 1.76 -37.53 3.47
N GLY A 577 1.01 -36.51 3.02
CA GLY A 577 1.14 -35.18 3.61
C GLY A 577 0.12 -34.18 3.09
N ASP A 578 0.21 -32.94 3.54
CA ASP A 578 -0.50 -31.82 2.93
C ASP A 578 0.11 -31.50 1.56
N ARG A 579 -0.74 -31.37 0.55
CA ARG A 579 -0.32 -31.15 -0.83
C ARG A 579 0.48 -29.86 -1.00
N ASP A 580 0.09 -28.79 -0.30
CA ASP A 580 0.73 -27.49 -0.43
C ASP A 580 2.13 -27.55 0.24
N LEU A 581 2.28 -28.27 1.36
CA LEU A 581 3.59 -28.55 1.98
C LEU A 581 4.48 -29.43 1.10
N VAL A 582 3.95 -30.49 0.48
CA VAL A 582 4.72 -31.34 -0.45
C VAL A 582 5.18 -30.55 -1.69
N ALA A 583 4.30 -29.72 -2.25
CA ALA A 583 4.65 -28.85 -3.38
C ALA A 583 5.75 -27.84 -2.99
N ALA A 584 5.63 -27.21 -1.82
CA ALA A 584 6.67 -26.32 -1.28
C ALA A 584 8.00 -27.06 -1.06
N ALA A 585 7.97 -28.29 -0.55
CA ALA A 585 9.17 -29.10 -0.37
C ALA A 585 9.85 -29.43 -1.69
N LEU A 586 9.07 -29.82 -2.71
CA LEU A 586 9.59 -30.10 -4.04
C LEU A 586 10.20 -28.85 -4.69
N ALA A 587 9.61 -27.67 -4.45
CA ALA A 587 10.12 -26.42 -4.97
C ALA A 587 11.55 -26.09 -4.47
N ALA A 588 11.93 -26.59 -3.29
CA ALA A 588 13.28 -26.42 -2.73
C ALA A 588 14.38 -27.12 -3.55
N PHE A 589 14.00 -28.04 -4.45
CA PHE A 589 14.91 -28.81 -5.32
C PHE A 589 14.81 -28.38 -6.79
N ILE A 590 14.30 -27.18 -7.05
CA ILE A 590 14.27 -26.64 -8.41
C ILE A 590 15.64 -26.05 -8.75
N THR A 591 16.15 -26.44 -9.92
CA THR A 591 17.31 -25.85 -10.57
C THR A 591 16.88 -25.01 -11.77
N PHE A 592 17.72 -24.04 -12.12
CA PHE A 592 17.50 -23.12 -13.23
C PHE A 592 18.73 -23.10 -14.11
N THR A 593 18.54 -23.19 -15.42
CA THR A 593 19.60 -22.84 -16.39
C THR A 593 19.73 -21.31 -16.48
N ASP A 594 18.62 -20.57 -16.39
CA ASP A 594 18.57 -19.12 -16.26
C ASP A 594 17.65 -18.72 -15.08
N PRO A 595 18.19 -18.19 -13.97
CA PRO A 595 17.41 -17.76 -12.81
C PRO A 595 16.42 -16.60 -13.07
N ASP A 596 16.53 -15.91 -14.20
CA ASP A 596 15.63 -14.83 -14.62
C ASP A 596 14.53 -15.29 -15.59
N ASP A 597 14.61 -16.50 -16.13
CA ASP A 597 13.56 -17.14 -16.93
C ASP A 597 12.90 -18.32 -16.17
N PRO A 598 11.65 -18.15 -15.68
CA PRO A 598 10.91 -19.20 -15.00
C PRO A 598 10.74 -20.50 -15.80
N HIS A 599 10.80 -20.46 -17.14
CA HIS A 599 10.63 -21.63 -18.00
C HIS A 599 11.85 -22.57 -18.01
N THR A 600 13.00 -22.12 -17.53
CA THR A 600 14.19 -22.97 -17.38
C THR A 600 14.16 -23.83 -16.11
N ALA A 601 13.17 -23.61 -15.23
CA ALA A 601 13.00 -24.36 -14.00
C ALA A 601 12.81 -25.86 -14.27
N ARG A 602 13.62 -26.70 -13.62
CA ARG A 602 13.48 -28.17 -13.60
C ARG A 602 13.63 -28.68 -12.16
N VAL A 603 12.93 -29.75 -11.83
CA VAL A 603 13.06 -30.39 -10.51
C VAL A 603 14.22 -31.38 -10.54
N ASP A 604 15.17 -31.25 -9.61
CA ASP A 604 16.21 -32.25 -9.39
C ASP A 604 15.67 -33.37 -8.51
N TYR A 605 15.07 -34.37 -9.17
CA TYR A 605 14.50 -35.53 -8.49
C TYR A 605 15.55 -36.43 -7.81
N ARG A 606 16.82 -36.37 -8.26
CA ARG A 606 17.90 -37.12 -7.62
C ARG A 606 18.20 -36.50 -6.26
N ALA A 607 18.36 -35.18 -6.21
CA ALA A 607 18.58 -34.46 -4.96
C ALA A 607 17.39 -34.54 -4.01
N SER A 608 16.15 -34.44 -4.52
CA SER A 608 14.95 -34.56 -3.67
C SER A 608 14.78 -35.96 -3.09
N ARG A 609 15.06 -37.01 -3.87
CA ARG A 609 15.03 -38.40 -3.40
C ARG A 609 16.16 -38.69 -2.40
N HIS A 610 17.34 -38.15 -2.64
CA HIS A 610 18.45 -38.23 -1.68
C HIS A 610 18.09 -37.59 -0.33
N ALA A 611 17.44 -36.42 -0.36
CA ALA A 611 17.00 -35.75 0.87
C ALA A 611 15.96 -36.56 1.66
N ILE A 612 15.09 -37.33 0.99
CA ILE A 612 14.20 -38.29 1.67
C ILE A 612 15.02 -39.37 2.41
N GLY A 613 16.05 -39.91 1.75
CA GLY A 613 16.91 -40.95 2.32
C GLY A 613 17.71 -40.47 3.53
N VAL A 614 18.34 -39.29 3.43
CA VAL A 614 19.15 -38.69 4.51
C VAL A 614 18.31 -38.34 5.73
N HIS A 615 17.14 -37.73 5.54
CA HIS A 615 16.32 -37.24 6.65
C HIS A 615 15.35 -38.30 7.19
N GLY A 616 15.28 -39.48 6.56
CA GLY A 616 14.38 -40.58 6.89
C GLY A 616 12.91 -40.23 6.67
N LEU A 617 12.18 -40.98 5.83
CA LEU A 617 10.78 -40.66 5.48
C LEU A 617 9.93 -40.44 6.74
N SER A 618 9.97 -41.35 7.72
CA SER A 618 9.18 -41.33 8.96
C SER A 618 9.71 -40.39 10.06
N THR A 619 11.02 -40.14 10.11
CA THR A 619 11.69 -39.37 11.17
C THR A 619 11.97 -37.91 10.79
N GLY A 620 11.82 -37.52 9.51
CA GLY A 620 12.04 -36.16 9.01
C GLY A 620 10.90 -35.62 8.14
N PRO A 621 10.86 -35.89 6.81
CA PRO A 621 9.91 -35.26 5.91
C PRO A 621 8.44 -35.60 6.19
N GLN A 622 8.08 -36.81 6.61
CA GLN A 622 6.67 -37.17 6.85
C GLN A 622 6.01 -36.24 7.89
N GLY A 623 6.69 -35.95 9.00
CA GLY A 623 6.21 -35.01 10.01
C GLY A 623 6.10 -33.58 9.47
N ALA A 624 7.18 -33.07 8.86
CA ALA A 624 7.22 -31.73 8.28
C ALA A 624 6.24 -31.50 7.13
N LEU A 625 5.85 -32.55 6.42
CA LEU A 625 4.96 -32.44 5.27
C LEU A 625 3.51 -32.78 5.61
N THR A 626 3.24 -33.37 6.77
CA THR A 626 1.86 -33.61 7.24
C THR A 626 1.26 -32.36 7.87
N ALA A 627 2.04 -31.62 8.66
CA ALA A 627 1.60 -30.41 9.34
C ALA A 627 2.75 -29.40 9.48
N SER A 628 2.40 -28.17 9.86
CA SER A 628 3.38 -27.13 10.20
C SER A 628 4.21 -27.57 11.39
N THR A 629 5.52 -27.66 11.24
CA THR A 629 6.44 -27.93 12.37
C THR A 629 6.85 -26.67 13.10
N ASP A 630 6.69 -25.52 12.45
CA ASP A 630 6.83 -24.20 13.08
C ASP A 630 5.49 -23.48 13.08
N THR A 631 5.10 -22.96 14.25
CA THR A 631 3.96 -22.06 14.37
C THR A 631 4.46 -20.63 14.21
N LEU A 632 4.30 -20.07 13.01
CA LEU A 632 4.36 -18.63 12.85
C LEU A 632 3.19 -17.98 13.59
N ASP A 633 3.36 -17.75 14.88
CA ASP A 633 2.54 -16.81 15.61
C ASP A 633 2.76 -15.45 14.96
N THR A 634 1.79 -15.01 14.17
CA THR A 634 1.77 -13.62 13.73
C THR A 634 1.73 -12.80 15.02
N PRO A 635 2.80 -12.05 15.38
CA PRO A 635 2.85 -11.38 16.66
C PRO A 635 1.61 -10.52 16.77
N ALA A 636 0.87 -10.70 17.87
CA ALA A 636 -0.32 -9.92 18.14
C ALA A 636 0.04 -8.45 17.93
N PRO A 637 -0.78 -7.65 17.21
CA PRO A 637 -0.50 -6.24 17.08
C PRO A 637 -0.28 -5.68 18.49
N PRO A 638 0.78 -4.88 18.73
CA PRO A 638 1.09 -4.40 20.06
C PRO A 638 -0.17 -3.72 20.65
N GLY A 639 -0.70 -4.29 21.74
CA GLY A 639 -1.88 -3.78 22.45
C GLY A 639 -3.10 -4.71 22.60
N HIS A 640 -2.96 -6.03 22.45
CA HIS A 640 -4.03 -6.96 22.83
C HIS A 640 -3.50 -8.13 23.68
N PRO A 641 -3.57 -8.05 25.02
CA PRO A 641 -3.59 -9.26 25.83
C PRO A 641 -4.84 -10.05 25.46
N GLY A 642 -4.68 -11.36 25.25
CA GLY A 642 -5.78 -12.27 24.98
C GLY A 642 -6.85 -12.15 26.08
N THR A 643 -8.09 -11.86 25.67
CA THR A 643 -9.22 -12.12 26.57
C THR A 643 -9.41 -13.63 26.59
N PRO A 644 -9.48 -14.30 27.76
CA PRO A 644 -9.83 -15.71 27.81
C PRO A 644 -11.15 -15.94 27.09
N ALA A 645 -11.24 -17.02 26.33
CA ALA A 645 -12.46 -17.41 25.64
C ALA A 645 -13.60 -17.54 26.66
N THR A 646 -14.54 -16.59 26.63
CA THR A 646 -15.81 -16.77 27.35
C THR A 646 -16.59 -17.86 26.64
N PRO A 647 -17.03 -18.94 27.32
CA PRO A 647 -17.80 -20.00 26.68
C PRO A 647 -19.06 -19.40 26.04
N ALA A 648 -19.25 -19.70 24.76
CA ALA A 648 -20.38 -19.20 23.99
C ALA A 648 -21.67 -19.79 24.58
N ARG A 649 -22.44 -18.98 25.32
CA ARG A 649 -23.82 -19.32 25.65
C ARG A 649 -24.60 -19.51 24.34
N PRO A 650 -25.39 -20.59 24.18
CA PRO A 650 -26.15 -20.81 22.96
C PRO A 650 -27.13 -19.65 22.75
N PRO A 651 -27.28 -19.14 21.52
CA PRO A 651 -28.23 -18.07 21.25
C PRO A 651 -29.65 -18.59 21.48
N ARG A 652 -30.38 -17.95 22.39
CA ARG A 652 -31.84 -18.12 22.48
C ARG A 652 -32.45 -17.81 21.11
N ARG A 653 -32.98 -18.84 20.44
CA ARG A 653 -33.81 -18.70 19.24
C ARG A 653 -34.99 -17.80 19.59
N ARG A 654 -34.97 -16.56 19.11
CA ARG A 654 -36.21 -15.82 18.86
C ARG A 654 -36.52 -16.01 17.39
N GLU A 655 -37.44 -16.91 17.11
CA GLU A 655 -38.04 -17.08 15.79
C GLU A 655 -38.72 -15.78 15.40
N TRP A 656 -38.15 -15.10 14.42
CA TRP A 656 -38.81 -14.05 13.67
C TRP A 656 -39.07 -14.62 12.28
N LYS A 657 -40.31 -15.06 12.04
CA LYS A 657 -40.83 -15.29 10.69
C LYS A 657 -40.79 -13.95 9.95
N ASN A 658 -39.82 -13.80 9.05
CA ASN A 658 -39.74 -12.69 8.11
C ASN A 658 -39.72 -13.27 6.70
N ASP A 659 -40.88 -13.24 6.07
CA ASP A 659 -41.08 -13.58 4.68
C ASP A 659 -40.17 -12.74 3.77
N GLN A 660 -39.49 -13.45 2.87
CA GLN A 660 -38.71 -12.86 1.80
C GLN A 660 -39.64 -12.15 0.82
N VAL A 661 -39.43 -10.84 0.58
CA VAL A 661 -39.85 -10.23 -0.70
C VAL A 661 -38.80 -9.25 -1.21
N ALA A 662 -38.48 -9.47 -2.49
CA ALA A 662 -37.37 -8.99 -3.31
C ALA A 662 -37.23 -7.47 -3.53
N SER A 663 -35.99 -7.02 -3.73
CA SER A 663 -35.53 -6.42 -5.02
C SER A 663 -34.11 -5.85 -4.90
N ALA A 664 -33.13 -6.72 -5.11
CA ALA A 664 -31.89 -6.36 -5.78
C ALA A 664 -31.61 -7.54 -6.70
N ARG A 665 -31.45 -7.30 -8.01
CA ARG A 665 -30.91 -8.31 -8.92
C ARG A 665 -29.59 -8.79 -8.31
N ARG A 666 -29.63 -9.93 -7.63
CA ARG A 666 -28.45 -10.69 -7.30
C ARG A 666 -27.97 -11.15 -8.66
N THR A 667 -26.91 -10.55 -9.18
CA THR A 667 -25.97 -11.34 -9.97
C THR A 667 -25.59 -12.49 -9.06
N ARG A 668 -26.24 -13.65 -9.25
CA ARG A 668 -25.75 -14.92 -8.75
C ARG A 668 -24.46 -15.18 -9.54
N GLN A 669 -23.39 -14.48 -9.17
CA GLN A 669 -22.09 -15.08 -9.34
C GLN A 669 -22.16 -16.31 -8.44
N ARG A 670 -22.33 -17.50 -9.04
CA ARG A 670 -21.98 -18.74 -8.37
C ARG A 670 -20.62 -18.46 -7.75
N ALA A 671 -20.52 -18.49 -6.42
CA ALA A 671 -19.23 -18.40 -5.76
C ALA A 671 -18.44 -19.59 -6.32
N VAL A 672 -17.44 -19.31 -7.15
CA VAL A 672 -16.48 -20.33 -7.54
C VAL A 672 -15.82 -20.72 -6.22
N PRO A 673 -15.93 -21.99 -5.80
CA PRO A 673 -15.31 -22.43 -4.57
C PRO A 673 -13.85 -21.98 -4.58
N THR A 674 -13.39 -21.41 -3.47
CA THR A 674 -11.95 -21.21 -3.35
C THR A 674 -11.27 -22.56 -3.42
N PRO A 675 -10.02 -22.65 -3.89
CA PRO A 675 -9.29 -23.91 -3.91
C PRO A 675 -9.37 -24.68 -2.57
N ASP A 676 -9.57 -24.01 -1.44
CA ASP A 676 -9.61 -24.61 -0.10
C ASP A 676 -11.01 -25.02 0.41
N GLU A 677 -12.07 -24.88 -0.39
CA GLU A 677 -13.41 -25.37 -0.03
C GLU A 677 -13.56 -26.87 -0.39
N THR A 678 -13.45 -27.75 0.59
CA THR A 678 -13.84 -29.16 0.44
C THR A 678 -15.36 -29.27 0.37
N ARG A 679 -15.89 -29.77 -0.76
CA ARG A 679 -17.25 -30.33 -0.80
C ARG A 679 -17.17 -31.82 -0.53
N PRO A 680 -18.17 -32.43 0.14
CA PRO A 680 -18.39 -33.87 0.04
C PRO A 680 -18.48 -34.25 -1.44
N ALA A 681 -17.79 -35.32 -1.83
CA ALA A 681 -17.72 -35.75 -3.22
C ALA A 681 -19.09 -36.25 -3.70
N ASP A 682 -19.81 -35.43 -4.48
CA ASP A 682 -20.84 -35.96 -5.37
C ASP A 682 -20.14 -36.49 -6.63
N LYS A 683 -20.22 -37.80 -6.82
CA LYS A 683 -19.73 -38.52 -7.99
C LYS A 683 -20.42 -38.00 -9.25
N ARG A 684 -19.81 -37.04 -9.96
CA ARG A 684 -20.00 -36.85 -11.41
C ARG A 684 -18.67 -36.49 -12.04
N GLY A 685 -18.14 -37.45 -12.81
CA GLY A 685 -16.94 -37.28 -13.62
C GLY A 685 -17.14 -36.13 -14.63
N GLY A 686 -16.15 -35.25 -14.69
CA GLY A 686 -16.11 -34.14 -15.63
C GLY A 686 -14.71 -33.58 -15.65
N HIS A 687 -13.91 -34.03 -16.63
CA HIS A 687 -12.58 -33.51 -16.90
C HIS A 687 -12.66 -32.01 -17.20
N ALA A 688 -11.99 -31.19 -16.39
CA ALA A 688 -11.79 -29.77 -16.68
C ALA A 688 -10.28 -29.51 -16.69
N GLY A 689 -9.66 -29.68 -17.86
CA GLY A 689 -8.21 -29.60 -17.97
C GLY A 689 -7.62 -29.52 -19.37
N GLN A 690 -8.34 -29.01 -20.38
CA GLN A 690 -7.71 -28.57 -21.63
C GLN A 690 -8.58 -27.49 -22.30
N VAL A 691 -8.04 -26.30 -22.51
CA VAL A 691 -8.49 -25.42 -23.60
C VAL A 691 -7.27 -24.68 -24.14
N GLN A 692 -6.91 -25.01 -25.39
CA GLN A 692 -5.96 -24.31 -26.25
C GLN A 692 -6.33 -22.82 -26.42
N PRO A 693 -5.38 -21.93 -26.77
CA PRO A 693 -5.67 -20.53 -26.99
C PRO A 693 -6.55 -20.34 -28.24
N PRO A 694 -7.53 -19.41 -28.24
CA PRO A 694 -8.32 -19.13 -29.43
C PRO A 694 -7.50 -18.29 -30.42
N THR A 695 -7.30 -18.84 -31.61
CA THR A 695 -6.91 -18.11 -32.82
C THR A 695 -7.95 -17.03 -33.10
N ARG A 696 -7.48 -15.79 -33.28
CA ARG A 696 -8.30 -14.68 -33.79
C ARG A 696 -8.35 -14.79 -35.30
N LEU A 697 -9.53 -14.99 -35.86
CA LEU A 697 -9.81 -14.64 -37.25
C LEU A 697 -10.62 -13.33 -37.26
N SER A 698 -10.06 -12.37 -38.00
CA SER A 698 -10.63 -11.08 -38.36
C SER A 698 -11.83 -11.24 -39.29
N GLY A 699 -12.88 -10.45 -39.06
CA GLY A 699 -14.11 -10.47 -39.83
C GLY A 699 -13.92 -10.02 -41.28
N GLY A 700 -14.49 -10.80 -42.20
CA GLY A 700 -14.74 -10.43 -43.59
C GLY A 700 -16.22 -10.05 -43.76
N SER A 701 -16.43 -8.89 -44.36
CA SER A 701 -17.74 -8.33 -44.74
C SER A 701 -18.30 -9.08 -45.94
N THR A 702 -19.60 -9.32 -45.92
CA THR A 702 -20.42 -9.85 -47.00
C THR A 702 -20.46 -8.92 -48.22
N LYS A 703 -20.36 -9.50 -49.41
CA LYS A 703 -21.00 -9.07 -50.67
C LYS A 703 -20.77 -10.16 -51.72
N ASP A 704 -21.82 -10.92 -52.05
CA ASP A 704 -21.94 -11.68 -53.30
C ASP A 704 -22.07 -10.69 -54.49
N PRO A 705 -21.75 -11.07 -55.75
CA PRO A 705 -22.64 -11.90 -56.59
C PRO A 705 -21.86 -12.80 -57.61
N PRO A 706 -22.46 -13.33 -58.70
CA PRO A 706 -23.05 -14.68 -58.77
C PRO A 706 -22.42 -15.59 -59.85
N ASP A 707 -22.80 -16.87 -59.78
CA ASP A 707 -23.00 -17.86 -60.86
C ASP A 707 -22.05 -17.96 -62.08
N ARG A 708 -21.30 -19.07 -62.07
CA ARG A 708 -21.12 -20.10 -63.14
C ARG A 708 -20.32 -19.74 -64.42
N PRO A 709 -19.77 -20.76 -65.13
CA PRO A 709 -19.88 -22.21 -64.96
C PRO A 709 -18.74 -22.88 -64.18
#